data_AF-A0A9W6ILZ5-F1
#
_entry.id   AF-A0A9W6ILZ5-F1
#
_cell.length_a   1.000
_cell.length_b   1.000
_cell.length_c   1.000
_cell.angle_alpha   90.00
_cell.angle_beta   90.00
_cell.angle_gamma   90.00
#
_symmetry.space_group_name_H-M   'P 1'
#
loop_
_entity.id
_entity.type
_entity.pdbx_description
1 polymer ?
#
loop_
_entity_poly.entity_id
_entity_poly.type
_entity_poly.pdbx_seq_one_letter_code
_entity_poly.pdbx_strand_id
1 'polypeptide(L)'
;MSNTQNWVVLKFGGTSVKSLADWRVISKRIADVRAEGKRVFVVHSAVATISDLLDTLVTRAVAGEGEAELAAIKARHLELATELGVEGEALLAPYFDELDRLRAGLSLTGDVSPRLKARIMAQGELMATTLGQAWLAREGVASAWLDAREHLSAAHASGARGYLACDCPFDADAHLQRTLADLPPVIVTQGFIARREDGDTALLGRGGSDTSASYFAAKLGAERIEIWTDVPGFFSADPRLTGAARQIRSLAYEEAQELASMGAGVLHPRAIGPVRRAGIEMQVLCTHRPEMTGTTISATPSEDTPRMKAVSVKHGVRLITLETDGMWRASGFLARAFEPFSRHGVSIDLVSTSETSVTVSLDDDPGLTPDVLGALEDELSQIASVKLIEDCAAVSMVGRGVRALLAQLGPAMEAFAHYPVRLVSQAANDLNLTVVVDGDQGRPLCRRLHDQLIQPKPRDKTFGPSWREIGENLTGAAPAGAGTWWRNKRQALLDLCPADGAVYVYDLETVRTRAEAVSGLKHLDRGWYAMKANGHPDMIRTAVAAGLGVECVSINEVRAARAAVPGLEADRILFTPNFAPKAEYAEALELGVHVTLDGLHPLRAWPEIFKGRKITLRINPQRPEGHHKHVRTAGPEAKFGLHADELDEARTLAAQAGAIVNGLHVHSGSGISDPDHWRRVGLFLVETARSMPDVEILDLGGGLSVDEASGVRRIDMAALDAVLGDLKTAHPQYQLWIEPGRYISAEAGVLLARVTQLKQTPDARFIGLNTGMNSLIRPALYGARHEIVNLTRLDEDAAWIADIVGPICETADRLGAQRLMPETQEGDVMLIANGGAYGRVMSSSYNMREPAGEVAI
;
A
#
# COMPACT_ATOMS: atom_id res chain seq x y z
N MET A 1 -27.72 26.18 34.50
CA MET A 1 -26.97 25.25 33.62
C MET A 1 -26.80 25.97 32.29
N SER A 2 -25.64 26.60 32.07
CA SER A 2 -25.41 27.48 30.91
C SER A 2 -25.23 26.62 29.66
N ASN A 3 -25.97 26.98 28.61
CA ASN A 3 -25.97 26.33 27.30
C ASN A 3 -24.67 26.65 26.53
N THR A 4 -23.53 26.14 27.00
CA THR A 4 -22.17 26.50 26.51
C THR A 4 -21.74 25.75 25.25
N GLN A 5 -22.46 24.71 24.80
CA GLN A 5 -22.12 23.93 23.61
C GLN A 5 -22.99 24.31 22.41
N ASN A 6 -22.72 25.48 21.82
CA ASN A 6 -23.46 25.97 20.65
C ASN A 6 -22.58 26.23 19.42
N TRP A 7 -21.30 25.87 19.45
CA TRP A 7 -20.36 26.12 18.37
C TRP A 7 -19.90 24.82 17.72
N VAL A 8 -19.82 24.83 16.39
CA VAL A 8 -19.08 23.85 15.60
C VAL A 8 -17.95 24.59 14.89
N VAL A 9 -16.72 24.10 15.05
CA VAL A 9 -15.55 24.68 14.36
C VAL A 9 -15.29 23.91 13.08
N LEU A 10 -15.24 24.61 11.94
CA LEU A 10 -14.94 24.02 10.64
C LEU A 10 -13.57 24.52 10.18
N LYS A 11 -12.62 23.62 9.96
CA LYS A 11 -11.31 23.96 9.40
C LYS A 11 -11.22 23.52 7.95
N PHE A 12 -10.84 24.41 7.04
CA PHE A 12 -10.56 24.08 5.64
C PHE A 12 -9.08 24.29 5.29
N GLY A 13 -8.45 23.31 4.65
CA GLY A 13 -7.09 23.44 4.11
C GLY A 13 -7.02 24.29 2.84
N GLY A 14 -5.81 24.63 2.39
CA GLY A 14 -5.63 25.51 1.23
C GLY A 14 -6.16 24.93 -0.08
N THR A 15 -6.13 23.61 -0.25
CA THR A 15 -6.74 22.89 -1.39
C THR A 15 -8.27 22.90 -1.35
N SER A 16 -8.85 23.18 -0.18
CA SER A 16 -10.30 23.21 0.08
C SER A 16 -10.90 24.61 0.03
N VAL A 17 -10.14 25.63 -0.38
CA VAL A 17 -10.61 27.03 -0.50
C VAL A 17 -10.16 27.69 -1.81
N LYS A 18 -9.68 26.89 -2.77
CA LYS A 18 -9.00 27.40 -3.98
C LYS A 18 -9.93 27.70 -5.15
N SER A 19 -11.19 27.29 -5.10
CA SER A 19 -12.16 27.43 -6.19
C SER A 19 -13.57 27.70 -5.69
N LEU A 20 -14.45 28.18 -6.57
CA LEU A 20 -15.87 28.37 -6.27
C LEU A 20 -16.56 27.04 -5.93
N ALA A 21 -16.13 25.94 -6.55
CA ALA A 21 -16.66 24.61 -6.23
C ALA A 21 -16.43 24.24 -4.77
N ASP A 22 -15.24 24.55 -4.23
CA ASP A 22 -14.93 24.31 -2.82
C ASP A 22 -15.78 25.20 -1.90
N TRP A 23 -15.93 26.48 -2.25
CA TRP A 23 -16.76 27.42 -1.51
C TRP A 23 -18.24 27.04 -1.48
N ARG A 24 -18.77 26.43 -2.55
CA ARG A 24 -20.12 25.84 -2.55
C ARG A 24 -20.26 24.70 -1.54
N VAL A 25 -19.24 23.85 -1.38
CA VAL A 25 -19.22 22.80 -0.36
C VAL A 25 -19.19 23.42 1.04
N ILE A 26 -18.35 24.44 1.26
CA ILE A 26 -18.25 25.18 2.52
C ILE A 26 -19.61 25.78 2.89
N SER A 27 -20.26 26.49 1.96
CA SER A 27 -21.57 27.13 2.19
C SER A 27 -22.66 26.10 2.52
N LYS A 28 -22.70 24.99 1.79
CA LYS A 28 -23.62 23.88 2.08
C LYS A 28 -23.39 23.34 3.49
N ARG A 29 -22.14 23.07 3.88
CA ARG A 29 -21.84 22.55 5.21
C ARG A 29 -22.20 23.54 6.32
N ILE A 30 -21.94 24.84 6.11
CA ILE A 30 -22.38 25.89 7.02
C ILE A 30 -23.90 25.83 7.17
N ALA A 31 -24.66 25.72 6.07
CA ALA A 31 -26.12 25.63 6.12
C ALA A 31 -26.61 24.40 6.89
N ASP A 32 -25.98 23.23 6.69
CA ASP A 32 -26.33 22.00 7.41
C ASP A 32 -26.15 22.17 8.93
N VAL A 33 -25.00 22.71 9.37
CA VAL A 33 -24.73 22.96 10.79
C VAL A 33 -25.67 24.02 11.37
N ARG A 34 -26.04 25.03 10.58
CA ARG A 34 -27.02 26.06 10.98
C ARG A 34 -28.42 25.46 11.16
N ALA A 35 -28.79 24.46 10.36
CA ALA A 35 -30.05 23.74 10.49
C ALA A 35 -30.11 22.89 11.78
N GLU A 36 -28.96 22.46 12.32
CA GLU A 36 -28.85 21.85 13.65
C GLU A 36 -29.07 22.87 14.81
N GLY A 37 -29.30 24.16 14.49
CA GLY A 37 -29.46 25.24 15.48
C GLY A 37 -28.15 25.77 16.05
N LYS A 38 -27.01 25.35 15.48
CA LYS A 38 -25.67 25.67 15.98
C LYS A 38 -25.08 26.92 15.32
N ARG A 39 -24.07 27.50 15.94
CA ARG A 39 -23.22 28.57 15.38
C ARG A 39 -21.97 27.96 14.75
N VAL A 40 -21.44 28.60 13.72
CA VAL A 40 -20.34 28.07 12.93
C VAL A 40 -19.12 28.98 13.05
N PHE A 41 -17.98 28.39 13.37
CA PHE A 41 -16.70 29.09 13.42
C PHE A 41 -15.76 28.50 12.36
N VAL A 42 -15.61 29.19 11.25
CA VAL A 42 -14.81 28.77 10.10
C VAL A 42 -13.38 29.27 10.27
N VAL A 43 -12.44 28.34 10.32
CA VAL A 43 -11.01 28.60 10.24
C VAL A 43 -10.55 28.07 8.90
N HIS A 44 -9.76 28.82 8.13
CA HIS A 44 -9.16 28.21 6.96
C HIS A 44 -7.77 28.74 6.68
N SER A 45 -7.04 27.95 5.90
CA SER A 45 -5.69 28.25 5.44
C SER A 45 -5.71 29.21 4.24
N ALA A 46 -4.52 29.68 3.88
CA ALA A 46 -4.25 30.41 2.67
C ALA A 46 -4.61 29.53 1.47
N VAL A 47 -4.93 30.15 0.33
CA VAL A 47 -5.20 29.42 -0.92
C VAL A 47 -4.00 28.52 -1.25
N ALA A 48 -4.26 27.31 -1.74
CA ALA A 48 -3.22 26.35 -2.11
C ALA A 48 -2.07 27.02 -2.88
N THR A 49 -0.82 26.66 -2.56
CA THR A 49 0.45 27.19 -3.11
C THR A 49 0.85 28.60 -2.66
N ILE A 50 -0.04 29.40 -2.05
CA ILE A 50 0.29 30.78 -1.63
C ILE A 50 1.37 30.82 -0.54
N SER A 51 1.28 29.95 0.47
CA SER A 51 2.29 29.92 1.54
C SER A 51 3.69 29.59 1.01
N ASP A 52 3.80 28.68 0.04
CA ASP A 52 5.08 28.32 -0.58
C ASP A 52 5.63 29.47 -1.44
N LEU A 53 4.75 30.18 -2.16
CA LEU A 53 5.10 31.39 -2.91
C LEU A 53 5.56 32.51 -1.98
N LEU A 54 4.92 32.69 -0.82
CA LEU A 54 5.32 33.69 0.18
C LEU A 54 6.68 33.34 0.79
N ASP A 55 6.95 32.06 1.08
CA ASP A 55 8.25 31.64 1.58
C ASP A 55 9.37 31.84 0.53
N THR A 56 9.06 31.51 -0.73
CA THR A 56 9.96 31.78 -1.87
C THR A 56 10.20 33.27 -2.08
N LEU A 57 9.14 34.09 -1.97
CA LEU A 57 9.23 35.55 -2.03
C LEU A 57 10.16 36.10 -0.96
N VAL A 58 10.06 35.60 0.29
CA VAL A 58 10.96 36.01 1.38
C VAL A 58 12.42 35.72 1.02
N THR A 59 12.70 34.53 0.51
CA THR A 59 14.08 34.13 0.12
C THR A 59 14.62 34.95 -1.05
N ARG A 60 13.81 35.17 -2.10
CA ARG A 60 14.23 35.89 -3.31
C ARG A 60 14.30 37.41 -3.14
N ALA A 61 13.43 37.99 -2.32
CA ALA A 61 13.39 39.44 -2.10
C ALA A 61 14.68 39.97 -1.46
N VAL A 62 15.39 39.15 -0.67
CA VAL A 62 16.71 39.48 -0.10
C VAL A 62 17.75 39.76 -1.19
N ALA A 63 17.69 39.02 -2.30
CA ALA A 63 18.57 39.20 -3.45
C ALA A 63 18.12 40.34 -4.39
N GLY A 64 17.11 41.13 -3.99
CA GLY A 64 16.50 42.15 -4.84
C GLY A 64 15.57 41.61 -5.93
N GLU A 65 15.23 40.32 -5.87
CA GLU A 65 14.32 39.65 -6.81
C GLU A 65 12.88 39.55 -6.22
N GLY A 66 12.09 38.55 -6.64
CA GLY A 66 10.78 38.25 -6.04
C GLY A 66 9.56 38.90 -6.69
N GLU A 67 9.75 39.72 -7.73
CA GLU A 67 8.62 40.37 -8.44
C GLU A 67 7.69 39.37 -9.12
N ALA A 68 8.25 38.26 -9.64
CA ALA A 68 7.45 37.21 -10.27
C ALA A 68 6.55 36.49 -9.25
N GLU A 69 7.10 36.15 -8.08
CA GLU A 69 6.36 35.53 -6.98
C GLU A 69 5.26 36.45 -6.45
N LEU A 70 5.59 37.73 -6.25
CA LEU A 70 4.63 38.75 -5.81
C LEU A 70 3.48 38.89 -6.83
N ALA A 71 3.79 38.99 -8.12
CA ALA A 71 2.79 39.05 -9.17
C ALA A 71 1.91 37.78 -9.21
N ALA A 72 2.52 36.59 -9.05
CA ALA A 72 1.79 35.33 -9.00
C ALA A 72 0.85 35.23 -7.78
N ILE A 73 1.28 35.71 -6.61
CA ILE A 73 0.45 35.78 -5.40
C ILE A 73 -0.76 36.68 -5.66
N LYS A 74 -0.55 37.89 -6.19
CA LYS A 74 -1.64 38.83 -6.50
C LYS A 74 -2.61 38.25 -7.52
N ALA A 75 -2.09 37.72 -8.63
CA ALA A 75 -2.87 37.11 -9.70
C ALA A 75 -3.76 35.98 -9.18
N ARG A 76 -3.22 35.05 -8.39
CA ARG A 76 -3.97 33.91 -7.85
C ARG A 76 -5.16 34.36 -6.98
N HIS A 77 -4.98 35.39 -6.16
CA HIS A 77 -6.08 35.91 -5.33
C HIS A 77 -7.13 36.64 -6.17
N LEU A 78 -6.73 37.40 -7.19
CA LEU A 78 -7.66 38.09 -8.09
C LEU A 78 -8.43 37.11 -8.99
N GLU A 79 -7.80 36.04 -9.45
CA GLU A 79 -8.46 34.93 -10.15
C GLU A 79 -9.56 34.31 -9.28
N LEU A 80 -9.23 33.97 -8.03
CA LEU A 80 -10.22 33.44 -7.08
C LEU A 80 -11.34 34.45 -6.82
N ALA A 81 -11.02 35.73 -6.59
CA ALA A 81 -12.02 36.77 -6.39
C ALA A 81 -12.98 36.89 -7.58
N THR A 82 -12.45 36.79 -8.80
CA THR A 82 -13.23 36.79 -10.03
C THR A 82 -14.15 35.58 -10.11
N GLU A 83 -13.64 34.38 -9.80
CA GLU A 83 -14.43 33.14 -9.78
C GLU A 83 -15.57 33.19 -8.74
N LEU A 84 -15.28 33.79 -7.57
CA LEU A 84 -16.26 34.03 -6.52
C LEU A 84 -17.22 35.19 -6.85
N GLY A 85 -16.89 36.03 -7.82
CA GLY A 85 -17.66 37.23 -8.16
C GLY A 85 -17.62 38.29 -7.05
N VAL A 86 -16.49 38.47 -6.37
CA VAL A 86 -16.32 39.54 -5.37
C VAL A 86 -15.35 40.61 -5.88
N GLU A 87 -15.46 41.82 -5.35
CA GLU A 87 -14.63 42.98 -5.75
C GLU A 87 -13.19 42.85 -5.20
N GLY A 88 -12.43 41.89 -5.73
CA GLY A 88 -11.12 41.49 -5.23
C GLY A 88 -10.10 42.63 -5.16
N GLU A 89 -10.05 43.51 -6.16
CA GLU A 89 -9.10 44.63 -6.17
C GLU A 89 -9.32 45.58 -4.98
N ALA A 90 -10.58 45.94 -4.70
CA ALA A 90 -10.91 46.82 -3.59
C ALA A 90 -10.71 46.13 -2.23
N LEU A 91 -11.10 44.86 -2.12
CA LEU A 91 -10.98 44.08 -0.88
C LEU A 91 -9.51 43.79 -0.52
N LEU A 92 -8.65 43.59 -1.52
CA LEU A 92 -7.28 43.13 -1.30
C LEU A 92 -6.21 44.22 -1.39
N ALA A 93 -6.55 45.43 -1.87
CA ALA A 93 -5.61 46.54 -2.00
C ALA A 93 -4.77 46.79 -0.72
N PRO A 94 -5.33 46.83 0.51
CA PRO A 94 -4.53 47.07 1.70
C PRO A 94 -3.47 45.99 1.97
N TYR A 95 -3.76 44.74 1.62
CA TYR A 95 -2.83 43.61 1.79
C TYR A 95 -1.76 43.58 0.70
N PHE A 96 -2.11 43.95 -0.53
CA PHE A 96 -1.15 44.11 -1.62
C PHE A 96 -0.17 45.25 -1.34
N ASP A 97 -0.66 46.39 -0.86
CA ASP A 97 0.18 47.53 -0.47
C ASP A 97 1.12 47.18 0.70
N GLU A 98 0.66 46.37 1.65
CA GLU A 98 1.48 45.85 2.74
C GLU A 98 2.56 44.88 2.21
N LEU A 99 2.19 43.92 1.35
CA LEU A 99 3.15 43.00 0.73
C LEU A 99 4.24 43.72 -0.07
N ASP A 100 3.87 44.73 -0.85
CA ASP A 100 4.81 45.54 -1.62
C ASP A 100 5.80 46.27 -0.71
N ARG A 101 5.30 46.87 0.38
CA ARG A 101 6.15 47.54 1.39
C ARG A 101 7.08 46.57 2.09
N LEU A 102 6.60 45.39 2.47
CA LEU A 102 7.42 44.36 3.15
C LEU A 102 8.50 43.79 2.21
N ARG A 103 8.17 43.55 0.93
CA ARG A 103 9.14 43.12 -0.09
C ARG A 103 10.21 44.18 -0.32
N ALA A 104 9.82 45.44 -0.51
CA ALA A 104 10.76 46.53 -0.70
C ALA A 104 11.69 46.68 0.53
N GLY A 105 11.15 46.54 1.74
CA GLY A 105 11.95 46.52 2.98
C GLY A 105 12.97 45.39 3.04
N LEU A 106 12.61 44.18 2.61
CA LEU A 106 13.53 43.05 2.50
C LEU A 106 14.67 43.33 1.52
N SER A 107 14.34 43.83 0.31
CA SER A 107 15.35 44.13 -0.71
C SER A 107 16.31 45.25 -0.31
N LEU A 108 15.87 46.19 0.52
CA LEU A 108 16.72 47.28 1.02
C LEU A 108 17.64 46.85 2.18
N THR A 109 17.17 45.95 3.04
CA THR A 109 17.90 45.54 4.25
C THR A 109 18.84 44.37 4.02
N GLY A 110 18.54 43.49 3.05
CA GLY A 110 19.34 42.31 2.75
C GLY A 110 19.33 41.24 3.85
N ASP A 111 18.42 41.34 4.84
CA ASP A 111 18.32 40.42 5.98
C ASP A 111 16.86 40.03 6.26
N VAL A 112 16.64 38.76 6.61
CA VAL A 112 15.30 38.21 6.91
C VAL A 112 15.19 37.99 8.41
N SER A 113 14.66 38.99 9.12
CA SER A 113 14.27 38.77 10.51
C SER A 113 13.07 37.81 10.61
N PRO A 114 13.01 36.93 11.64
CA PRO A 114 11.85 36.06 11.88
C PRO A 114 10.53 36.84 11.99
N ARG A 115 10.59 38.06 12.54
CA ARG A 115 9.47 39.01 12.61
C ARG A 115 8.91 39.36 11.22
N LEU A 116 9.80 39.69 10.29
CA LEU A 116 9.41 40.12 8.96
C LEU A 116 8.85 38.94 8.15
N LYS A 117 9.48 37.76 8.27
CA LYS A 117 8.97 36.51 7.70
C LYS A 117 7.57 36.18 8.22
N ALA A 118 7.33 36.29 9.53
CA ALA A 118 6.00 36.06 10.11
C ALA A 118 4.93 37.00 9.53
N ARG A 119 5.24 38.29 9.36
CA ARG A 119 4.31 39.28 8.78
C ARG A 119 3.97 39.00 7.32
N ILE A 120 4.95 38.59 6.51
CA ILE A 120 4.72 38.26 5.08
C ILE A 120 3.88 37.00 4.96
N MET A 121 4.24 35.93 5.67
CA MET A 121 3.52 34.67 5.62
C MET A 121 2.05 34.80 6.05
N ALA A 122 1.76 35.67 7.02
CA ALA A 122 0.40 35.92 7.48
C ALA A 122 -0.53 36.54 6.42
N GLN A 123 0.02 37.21 5.41
CA GLN A 123 -0.78 37.87 4.37
C GLN A 123 -1.62 36.87 3.56
N GLY A 124 -1.10 35.66 3.32
CA GLY A 124 -1.84 34.63 2.60
C GLY A 124 -3.15 34.25 3.30
N GLU A 125 -3.13 34.16 4.63
CA GLU A 125 -4.30 33.82 5.44
C GLU A 125 -5.31 34.98 5.51
N LEU A 126 -4.80 36.20 5.68
CA LEU A 126 -5.62 37.42 5.74
C LEU A 126 -6.37 37.65 4.41
N MET A 127 -5.68 37.55 3.27
CA MET A 127 -6.29 37.73 1.96
C MET A 127 -7.33 36.65 1.65
N ALA A 128 -6.98 35.37 1.90
CA ALA A 128 -7.89 34.26 1.63
C ALA A 128 -9.20 34.38 2.42
N THR A 129 -9.11 34.65 3.72
CA THR A 129 -10.29 34.75 4.60
C THR A 129 -11.15 35.98 4.31
N THR A 130 -10.53 37.08 3.84
CA THR A 130 -11.25 38.28 3.39
C THR A 130 -12.13 37.94 2.18
N LEU A 131 -11.58 37.27 1.16
CA LEU A 131 -12.36 36.83 0.00
C LEU A 131 -13.47 35.86 0.38
N GLY A 132 -13.16 34.89 1.24
CA GLY A 132 -14.10 33.88 1.70
C GLY A 132 -15.31 34.46 2.42
N GLN A 133 -15.09 35.39 3.35
CA GLN A 133 -16.18 36.06 4.05
C GLN A 133 -17.00 36.95 3.13
N ALA A 134 -16.35 37.70 2.22
CA ALA A 134 -17.07 38.54 1.25
C ALA A 134 -17.99 37.70 0.35
N TRP A 135 -17.54 36.53 -0.07
CA TRP A 135 -18.36 35.61 -0.87
C TRP A 135 -19.54 35.06 -0.08
N LEU A 136 -19.34 34.62 1.17
CA LEU A 136 -20.44 34.16 2.04
C LEU A 136 -21.50 35.25 2.26
N ALA A 137 -21.06 36.50 2.48
CA ALA A 137 -21.97 37.63 2.62
C ALA A 137 -22.78 37.88 1.34
N ARG A 138 -22.15 37.78 0.16
CA ARG A 138 -22.81 37.89 -1.15
C ARG A 138 -23.86 36.80 -1.36
N GLU A 139 -23.58 35.56 -0.95
CA GLU A 139 -24.54 34.44 -1.00
C GLU A 139 -25.65 34.53 0.07
N GLY A 140 -25.71 35.62 0.83
CA GLY A 140 -26.76 35.87 1.82
C GLY A 140 -26.52 35.19 3.18
N VAL A 141 -25.33 34.65 3.42
CA VAL A 141 -24.96 34.06 4.71
C VAL A 141 -24.57 35.16 5.69
N ALA A 142 -25.38 35.34 6.75
CA ALA A 142 -25.08 36.27 7.84
C ALA A 142 -23.78 35.87 8.56
N SER A 143 -22.68 36.49 8.14
CA SER A 143 -21.32 36.13 8.54
C SER A 143 -20.48 37.36 8.90
N ALA A 144 -19.50 37.20 9.79
CA ALA A 144 -18.52 38.22 10.15
C ALA A 144 -17.08 37.70 9.99
N TRP A 145 -16.18 38.60 9.61
CA TRP A 145 -14.74 38.34 9.54
C TRP A 145 -14.09 38.74 10.88
N LEU A 146 -13.18 37.91 11.38
CA LEU A 146 -12.49 38.11 12.65
C LEU A 146 -11.00 37.84 12.48
N ASP A 147 -10.16 38.74 12.99
CA ASP A 147 -8.70 38.57 12.96
C ASP A 147 -8.24 37.63 14.06
N ALA A 148 -7.64 36.48 13.69
CA ALA A 148 -7.20 35.47 14.65
C ALA A 148 -6.17 36.02 15.65
N ARG A 149 -5.40 37.05 15.26
CA ARG A 149 -4.38 37.69 16.09
C ARG A 149 -4.98 38.45 17.27
N GLU A 150 -6.25 38.84 17.22
CA GLU A 150 -6.92 39.49 18.34
C GLU A 150 -7.32 38.49 19.45
N HIS A 151 -7.33 37.18 19.14
CA HIS A 151 -7.88 36.15 20.01
C HIS A 151 -6.96 34.94 20.24
N LEU A 152 -5.85 34.84 19.50
CA LEU A 152 -4.77 33.90 19.74
C LEU A 152 -3.50 34.67 20.12
N SER A 153 -3.14 34.62 21.40
CA SER A 153 -1.92 35.22 21.93
C SER A 153 -0.81 34.18 22.05
N ALA A 154 0.33 34.41 21.40
CA ALA A 154 1.50 33.56 21.50
C ALA A 154 2.01 33.50 22.94
N ALA A 155 2.26 32.29 23.43
CA ALA A 155 2.92 32.05 24.70
C ALA A 155 4.37 32.60 24.66
N HIS A 156 4.89 32.96 25.84
CA HIS A 156 6.21 33.57 25.94
C HIS A 156 7.31 32.61 25.44
N ALA A 157 7.96 33.00 24.34
CA ALA A 157 9.06 32.27 23.73
C ALA A 157 10.07 33.26 23.14
N SER A 158 11.36 32.99 23.34
CA SER A 158 12.46 33.82 22.85
C SER A 158 12.97 33.35 21.47
N GLY A 159 13.67 34.23 20.77
CA GLY A 159 14.31 33.94 19.48
C GLY A 159 13.33 33.68 18.32
N ALA A 160 13.82 33.03 17.26
CA ALA A 160 13.05 32.78 16.04
C ALA A 160 11.79 31.92 16.26
N ARG A 161 11.85 30.98 17.22
CA ARG A 161 10.71 30.11 17.59
C ARG A 161 9.50 30.91 18.06
N GLY A 162 9.71 32.01 18.78
CA GLY A 162 8.65 32.90 19.24
C GLY A 162 7.89 33.61 18.12
N TYR A 163 8.43 33.66 16.90
CA TYR A 163 7.78 34.25 15.74
C TYR A 163 7.27 33.22 14.73
N LEU A 164 7.98 32.10 14.53
CA LEU A 164 7.72 31.19 13.42
C LEU A 164 7.03 29.87 13.82
N ALA A 165 7.05 29.52 15.11
CA ALA A 165 6.47 28.28 15.62
C ALA A 165 6.05 28.40 17.09
N CYS A 166 5.19 29.38 17.38
CA CYS A 166 4.70 29.62 18.74
C CYS A 166 3.56 28.64 19.12
N ASP A 167 3.29 28.57 20.42
CA ASP A 167 2.10 27.94 21.01
C ASP A 167 1.17 29.04 21.56
N CYS A 168 -0.10 28.74 21.77
CA CYS A 168 -1.06 29.67 22.38
C CYS A 168 -1.81 28.99 23.54
N PRO A 169 -2.19 29.71 24.60
CA PRO A 169 -3.08 29.18 25.61
C PRO A 169 -4.47 28.96 25.01
N PHE A 170 -5.06 27.80 25.29
CA PHE A 170 -6.29 27.34 24.65
C PHE A 170 -7.39 26.95 25.65
N ASP A 171 -7.22 27.29 26.93
CA ASP A 171 -8.28 27.13 27.93
C ASP A 171 -9.54 27.93 27.53
N ALA A 172 -10.70 27.47 28.01
CA ALA A 172 -12.01 28.08 27.71
C ALA A 172 -12.01 29.59 28.01
N ASP A 173 -12.47 30.40 27.05
CA ASP A 173 -12.41 31.86 27.11
C ASP A 173 -13.82 32.46 27.14
N ALA A 174 -14.29 32.76 28.35
CA ALA A 174 -15.61 33.36 28.59
C ALA A 174 -15.74 34.79 28.05
N HIS A 175 -14.64 35.51 27.81
CA HIS A 175 -14.69 36.82 27.17
C HIS A 175 -14.93 36.67 25.68
N LEU A 176 -14.14 35.82 24.99
CA LEU A 176 -14.34 35.50 23.58
C LEU A 176 -15.76 34.99 23.31
N GLN A 177 -16.26 34.05 24.12
CA GLN A 177 -17.61 33.50 23.96
C GLN A 177 -18.71 34.59 24.00
N ARG A 178 -18.56 35.60 24.86
CA ARG A 178 -19.50 36.74 24.96
C ARG A 178 -19.35 37.69 23.78
N THR A 179 -18.12 38.04 23.40
CA THR A 179 -17.86 38.89 22.24
C THR A 179 -18.46 38.30 20.96
N LEU A 180 -18.29 36.99 20.75
CA LEU A 180 -18.88 36.32 19.60
C LEU A 180 -20.39 36.18 19.72
N ALA A 181 -20.98 36.21 20.92
CA ALA A 181 -22.42 36.08 21.11
C ALA A 181 -23.20 37.16 20.34
N ASP A 182 -22.67 38.38 20.32
CA ASP A 182 -23.27 39.56 19.69
C ASP A 182 -23.02 39.67 18.18
N LEU A 183 -22.13 38.82 17.63
CA LEU A 183 -21.82 38.77 16.21
C LEU A 183 -22.78 37.86 15.43
N PRO A 184 -22.78 37.93 14.08
CA PRO A 184 -23.49 36.98 13.24
C PRO A 184 -23.17 35.51 13.60
N PRO A 185 -24.08 34.58 13.27
CA PRO A 185 -23.94 33.18 13.65
C PRO A 185 -22.79 32.43 12.98
N VAL A 186 -22.24 32.98 11.89
CA VAL A 186 -21.11 32.41 11.16
C VAL A 186 -19.92 33.37 11.29
N ILE A 187 -18.79 32.88 11.81
CA ILE A 187 -17.56 33.64 11.94
C ILE A 187 -16.52 33.04 11.01
N VAL A 188 -15.79 33.86 10.26
CA VAL A 188 -14.67 33.44 9.42
C VAL A 188 -13.38 34.03 9.96
N THR A 189 -12.37 33.20 10.18
CA THR A 189 -11.07 33.63 10.68
C THR A 189 -9.91 32.83 10.09
N GLN A 190 -8.69 33.30 10.34
CA GLN A 190 -7.45 32.74 9.80
C GLN A 190 -6.98 31.54 10.61
N GLY A 191 -6.40 30.56 9.92
CA GLY A 191 -5.50 29.61 10.54
C GLY A 191 -4.08 30.16 10.68
N PHE A 192 -3.18 29.39 11.29
CA PHE A 192 -1.72 29.56 11.26
C PHE A 192 -1.13 30.80 11.96
N ILE A 193 -1.89 31.88 12.15
CA ILE A 193 -1.41 33.15 12.70
C ILE A 193 -1.88 33.39 14.14
N ALA A 194 -1.06 34.14 14.89
CA ALA A 194 -1.30 34.56 16.27
C ALA A 194 -0.62 35.91 16.54
N ARG A 195 -0.85 36.50 17.72
CA ARG A 195 -0.25 37.76 18.14
C ARG A 195 0.70 37.59 19.31
N ARG A 196 1.86 38.23 19.25
CA ARG A 196 2.82 38.28 20.35
C ARG A 196 2.45 39.35 21.38
N GLU A 197 3.07 39.27 22.54
CA GLU A 197 2.89 40.22 23.64
C GLU A 197 3.27 41.66 23.26
N ASP A 198 4.27 41.83 22.39
CA ASP A 198 4.70 43.13 21.83
C ASP A 198 3.77 43.65 20.70
N GLY A 199 2.70 42.93 20.40
CA GLY A 199 1.71 43.28 19.40
C GLY A 199 2.02 42.82 17.98
N ASP A 200 3.19 42.24 17.73
CA ASP A 200 3.59 41.71 16.41
C ASP A 200 2.88 40.41 16.04
N THR A 201 2.94 40.06 14.75
CA THR A 201 2.42 38.79 14.23
C THR A 201 3.40 37.64 14.52
N ALA A 202 2.85 36.51 14.96
CA ALA A 202 3.54 35.23 15.07
C ALA A 202 2.80 34.15 14.28
N LEU A 203 3.53 33.09 13.96
CA LEU A 203 3.04 31.90 13.28
C LEU A 203 3.07 30.72 14.24
N LEU A 204 2.12 29.81 14.06
CA LEU A 204 2.04 28.56 14.81
C LEU A 204 2.95 27.46 14.25
N GLY A 205 3.60 27.69 13.11
CA GLY A 205 4.47 26.71 12.44
C GLY A 205 3.69 25.67 11.63
N ARG A 206 4.33 24.53 11.32
CA ARG A 206 3.72 23.46 10.52
C ARG A 206 2.40 22.98 11.15
N GLY A 207 1.39 22.76 10.30
CA GLY A 207 0.04 22.41 10.75
C GLY A 207 -0.67 23.49 11.56
N GLY A 208 -0.21 24.73 11.48
CA GLY A 208 -0.73 25.81 12.30
C GLY A 208 -2.21 26.10 12.09
N SER A 209 -2.77 25.85 10.90
CA SER A 209 -4.22 26.00 10.68
C SER A 209 -5.08 24.97 11.43
N ASP A 210 -4.66 23.69 11.45
CA ASP A 210 -5.35 22.65 12.24
C ASP A 210 -5.25 22.98 13.74
N THR A 211 -4.09 23.49 14.14
CA THR A 211 -3.81 23.90 15.52
C THR A 211 -4.63 25.12 15.93
N SER A 212 -4.75 26.15 15.08
CA SER A 212 -5.63 27.31 15.30
C SER A 212 -7.07 26.88 15.52
N ALA A 213 -7.61 26.02 14.66
CA ALA A 213 -8.98 25.55 14.77
C ALA A 213 -9.21 24.79 16.08
N SER A 214 -8.23 23.97 16.49
CA SER A 214 -8.27 23.23 17.75
C SER A 214 -8.20 24.15 18.98
N TYR A 215 -7.39 25.21 18.92
CA TYR A 215 -7.35 26.25 19.96
C TYR A 215 -8.67 27.01 20.07
N PHE A 216 -9.25 27.42 18.94
CA PHE A 216 -10.56 28.08 18.94
C PHE A 216 -11.66 27.13 19.44
N ALA A 217 -11.67 25.86 19.04
CA ALA A 217 -12.63 24.88 19.53
C ALA A 217 -12.57 24.76 21.05
N ALA A 218 -11.38 24.65 21.64
CA ALA A 218 -11.19 24.58 23.08
C ALA A 218 -11.61 25.89 23.79
N LYS A 219 -11.21 27.06 23.26
CA LYS A 219 -11.61 28.37 23.80
C LYS A 219 -13.13 28.57 23.80
N LEU A 220 -13.81 28.13 22.75
CA LEU A 220 -15.25 28.27 22.59
C LEU A 220 -16.06 27.21 23.35
N GLY A 221 -15.43 26.15 23.84
CA GLY A 221 -16.14 24.97 24.33
C GLY A 221 -17.03 24.36 23.25
N ALA A 222 -16.51 24.30 22.02
CA ALA A 222 -17.23 23.81 20.86
C ALA A 222 -17.75 22.37 21.08
N GLU A 223 -18.87 22.05 20.45
CA GLU A 223 -19.43 20.70 20.52
C GLU A 223 -18.56 19.70 19.74
N ARG A 224 -18.11 20.11 18.56
CA ARG A 224 -17.19 19.34 17.71
C ARG A 224 -16.36 20.26 16.83
N ILE A 225 -15.25 19.71 16.34
CA ILE A 225 -14.42 20.30 15.28
C ILE A 225 -14.42 19.39 14.06
N GLU A 226 -14.48 19.98 12.87
CA GLU A 226 -14.39 19.27 11.59
C GLU A 226 -13.18 19.79 10.82
N ILE A 227 -12.25 18.90 10.50
CA ILE A 227 -11.06 19.15 9.70
C ILE A 227 -11.33 18.66 8.28
N TRP A 228 -11.52 19.60 7.35
CA TRP A 228 -11.78 19.36 5.95
C TRP A 228 -10.49 19.42 5.14
N THR A 229 -10.16 18.31 4.49
CA THR A 229 -8.94 18.10 3.71
C THR A 229 -9.24 17.45 2.34
N ASP A 230 -8.23 17.03 1.60
CA ASP A 230 -8.34 16.38 0.29
C ASP A 230 -8.42 14.84 0.37
N VAL A 231 -8.14 14.25 1.54
CA VAL A 231 -8.26 12.82 1.81
C VAL A 231 -9.47 12.54 2.73
N PRO A 232 -10.31 11.53 2.45
CA PRO A 232 -11.51 11.23 3.24
C PRO A 232 -11.19 10.49 4.56
N GLY A 233 -10.41 11.12 5.43
CA GLY A 233 -10.06 10.60 6.76
C GLY A 233 -8.75 9.83 6.81
N PHE A 234 -8.50 9.17 7.93
CA PHE A 234 -7.39 8.26 8.13
C PHE A 234 -7.62 6.93 7.41
N PHE A 235 -6.53 6.33 6.94
CA PHE A 235 -6.54 5.01 6.33
C PHE A 235 -5.59 4.07 7.07
N SER A 236 -5.89 2.77 7.00
CA SER A 236 -5.09 1.71 7.62
C SER A 236 -3.70 1.54 7.01
N ALA A 237 -3.44 2.15 5.85
CA ALA A 237 -2.14 2.30 5.22
C ALA A 237 -2.22 3.48 4.25
N ASP A 238 -1.09 3.97 3.72
CA ASP A 238 -1.11 4.98 2.67
C ASP A 238 -1.86 4.45 1.43
N PRO A 239 -2.97 5.07 1.00
CA PRO A 239 -3.74 4.62 -0.16
C PRO A 239 -2.95 4.62 -1.48
N ARG A 240 -1.88 5.41 -1.57
CA ARG A 240 -0.95 5.42 -2.71
C ARG A 240 -0.04 4.19 -2.73
N LEU A 241 0.15 3.54 -1.58
CA LEU A 241 0.92 2.31 -1.45
C LEU A 241 0.08 1.09 -1.78
N THR A 242 -1.15 0.98 -1.28
CA THR A 242 -2.00 -0.19 -1.51
C THR A 242 -3.47 0.20 -1.67
N GLY A 243 -4.12 -0.30 -2.72
CA GLY A 243 -5.57 -0.17 -2.89
C GLY A 243 -6.38 -0.91 -1.82
N ALA A 244 -5.76 -1.82 -1.06
CA ALA A 244 -6.39 -2.50 0.06
C ALA A 244 -6.50 -1.62 1.32
N ALA A 245 -5.87 -0.44 1.34
CA ALA A 245 -5.94 0.49 2.47
C ALA A 245 -7.40 0.84 2.78
N ARG A 246 -7.84 0.61 4.02
CA ARG A 246 -9.22 0.84 4.46
C ARG A 246 -9.35 2.12 5.22
N GLN A 247 -10.43 2.86 4.97
CA GLN A 247 -10.78 4.02 5.77
C GLN A 247 -10.95 3.59 7.23
N ILE A 248 -10.41 4.35 8.18
CA ILE A 248 -10.62 4.15 9.61
C ILE A 248 -11.78 5.05 10.02
N ARG A 249 -12.87 4.50 10.51
CA ARG A 249 -14.07 5.26 10.89
C ARG A 249 -13.92 5.96 12.23
N SER A 250 -13.22 5.32 13.18
CA SER A 250 -13.12 5.80 14.55
C SER A 250 -11.75 5.52 15.17
N LEU A 251 -11.17 6.55 15.77
CA LEU A 251 -9.90 6.52 16.50
C LEU A 251 -10.06 7.13 17.90
N ALA A 252 -9.30 6.62 18.85
CA ALA A 252 -9.03 7.33 20.09
C ALA A 252 -8.03 8.48 19.84
N TYR A 253 -8.03 9.53 20.67
CA TYR A 253 -7.07 10.63 20.53
C TYR A 253 -5.63 10.16 20.51
N GLU A 254 -5.28 9.20 21.37
CA GLU A 254 -3.92 8.67 21.46
C GLU A 254 -3.54 7.88 20.20
N GLU A 255 -4.46 7.09 19.64
CA GLU A 255 -4.21 6.37 18.38
C GLU A 255 -4.04 7.33 17.19
N ALA A 256 -4.86 8.37 17.13
CA ALA A 256 -4.74 9.40 16.10
C ALA A 256 -3.43 10.19 16.24
N GLN A 257 -2.99 10.47 17.47
CA GLN A 257 -1.71 11.11 17.75
C GLN A 257 -0.55 10.27 17.24
N GLU A 258 -0.54 8.97 17.54
CA GLU A 258 0.48 8.04 17.06
C GLU A 258 0.51 7.97 15.53
N LEU A 259 -0.66 7.85 14.89
CA LEU A 259 -0.75 7.82 13.43
C LEU A 259 -0.23 9.09 12.77
N ALA A 260 -0.64 10.25 13.29
CA ALA A 260 -0.22 11.55 12.77
C ALA A 260 1.30 11.75 12.88
N SER A 261 1.91 11.33 13.99
CA SER A 261 3.37 11.44 14.22
C SER A 261 4.17 10.52 13.31
N MET A 262 3.62 9.37 12.94
CA MET A 262 4.29 8.33 12.12
C MET A 262 4.12 8.54 10.61
N GLY A 263 3.81 9.77 10.16
CA GLY A 263 3.76 10.14 8.75
C GLY A 263 2.40 9.98 8.06
N ALA A 264 1.31 9.70 8.79
CA ALA A 264 -0.03 9.80 8.23
C ALA A 264 -0.42 11.28 8.07
N GLY A 265 0.02 11.91 6.96
CA GLY A 265 -0.05 13.35 6.69
C GLY A 265 -1.44 13.97 6.52
N VAL A 266 -2.48 13.40 7.13
CA VAL A 266 -3.88 13.85 7.04
C VAL A 266 -4.18 14.94 8.09
N LEU A 267 -3.55 14.88 9.26
CA LEU A 267 -3.79 15.78 10.38
C LEU A 267 -2.48 16.08 11.10
N HIS A 268 -2.22 17.33 11.46
CA HIS A 268 -1.03 17.64 12.24
C HIS A 268 -1.16 17.19 13.72
N PRO A 269 -0.16 16.50 14.30
CA PRO A 269 -0.28 15.94 15.66
C PRO A 269 -0.59 16.98 16.75
N ARG A 270 -0.12 18.23 16.60
CA ARG A 270 -0.37 19.32 17.57
C ARG A 270 -1.84 19.74 17.70
N ALA A 271 -2.68 19.43 16.71
CA ALA A 271 -4.10 19.77 16.74
C ALA A 271 -4.91 18.90 17.71
N ILE A 272 -4.43 17.70 18.03
CA ILE A 272 -5.19 16.71 18.82
C ILE A 272 -5.21 17.07 20.32
N GLY A 273 -4.08 17.56 20.85
CA GLY A 273 -3.92 17.86 22.28
C GLY A 273 -4.97 18.82 22.86
N PRO A 274 -5.23 19.99 22.23
CA PRO A 274 -6.22 20.96 22.73
C PRO A 274 -7.63 20.39 22.85
N VAL A 275 -8.10 19.68 21.82
CA VAL A 275 -9.45 19.11 21.80
C VAL A 275 -9.58 17.91 22.72
N ARG A 276 -8.53 17.10 22.87
CA ARG A 276 -8.46 16.01 23.85
C ARG A 276 -8.62 16.55 25.28
N ARG A 277 -7.90 17.63 25.62
CA ARG A 277 -7.97 18.25 26.96
C ARG A 277 -9.35 18.87 27.24
N ALA A 278 -10.00 19.39 26.20
CA ALA A 278 -11.35 19.95 26.30
C ALA A 278 -12.48 18.89 26.17
N GLY A 279 -12.16 17.65 25.81
CA GLY A 279 -13.14 16.59 25.57
C GLY A 279 -14.02 16.81 24.32
N ILE A 280 -13.49 17.48 23.30
CA ILE A 280 -14.20 17.86 22.07
C ILE A 280 -13.93 16.84 20.97
N GLU A 281 -14.99 16.32 20.35
CA GLU A 281 -14.87 15.39 19.22
C GLU A 281 -14.27 16.07 17.99
N MET A 282 -13.35 15.39 17.31
CA MET A 282 -12.76 15.85 16.04
C MET A 282 -13.14 14.91 14.90
N GLN A 283 -13.60 15.46 13.78
CA GLN A 283 -13.92 14.72 12.57
C GLN A 283 -12.98 15.11 11.44
N VAL A 284 -12.44 14.15 10.71
CA VAL A 284 -11.58 14.38 9.54
C VAL A 284 -12.34 13.99 8.29
N LEU A 285 -12.63 14.97 7.45
CA LEU A 285 -13.57 14.92 6.32
C LEU A 285 -12.89 15.36 5.02
N CYS A 286 -13.50 15.08 3.87
CA CYS A 286 -12.96 15.45 2.56
C CYS A 286 -13.86 16.46 1.84
N THR A 287 -13.30 17.60 1.46
CA THR A 287 -14.01 18.68 0.75
C THR A 287 -14.49 18.24 -0.62
N HIS A 288 -13.70 17.40 -1.31
CA HIS A 288 -14.05 16.89 -2.64
C HIS A 288 -14.95 15.64 -2.58
N ARG A 289 -15.24 15.13 -1.37
CA ARG A 289 -16.09 13.95 -1.09
C ARG A 289 -16.94 14.16 0.17
N PRO A 290 -17.80 15.20 0.21
CA PRO A 290 -18.57 15.53 1.40
C PRO A 290 -19.59 14.45 1.80
N GLU A 291 -19.91 13.51 0.91
CA GLU A 291 -20.79 12.37 1.17
C GLU A 291 -20.15 11.26 2.03
N MET A 292 -18.83 11.23 2.13
CA MET A 292 -18.13 10.22 2.92
C MET A 292 -18.14 10.58 4.41
N THR A 293 -18.29 9.56 5.27
CA THR A 293 -18.37 9.75 6.73
C THR A 293 -17.07 10.23 7.38
N GLY A 294 -15.93 10.06 6.70
CA GLY A 294 -14.60 10.38 7.21
C GLY A 294 -14.18 9.54 8.43
N THR A 295 -13.34 10.14 9.27
CA THR A 295 -12.82 9.54 10.53
C THR A 295 -13.20 10.40 11.73
N THR A 296 -13.82 9.80 12.74
CA THR A 296 -14.09 10.45 14.03
C THR A 296 -13.01 10.12 15.06
N ILE A 297 -12.52 11.14 15.77
CA ILE A 297 -11.51 11.05 16.82
C ILE A 297 -12.12 11.52 18.14
N SER A 298 -12.15 10.65 19.15
CA SER A 298 -12.79 10.94 20.45
C SER A 298 -12.13 10.19 21.62
N ALA A 299 -12.58 10.41 22.85
CA ALA A 299 -12.10 9.68 24.03
C ALA A 299 -12.60 8.22 24.08
N THR A 300 -13.76 7.96 23.47
CA THR A 300 -14.44 6.66 23.50
C THR A 300 -14.62 6.19 22.06
N PRO A 301 -13.65 5.47 21.48
CA PRO A 301 -13.79 4.96 20.13
C PRO A 301 -14.94 3.94 20.05
N SER A 302 -15.47 3.74 18.84
CA SER A 302 -16.62 2.84 18.61
C SER A 302 -16.41 1.37 19.02
N GLU A 303 -15.17 0.96 19.28
CA GLU A 303 -14.75 -0.40 19.64
C GLU A 303 -13.48 -0.33 20.53
N ASP A 304 -13.50 -0.95 21.72
CA ASP A 304 -12.42 -0.89 22.74
C ASP A 304 -11.58 -2.19 22.82
N THR A 305 -11.69 -3.07 21.83
CA THR A 305 -10.94 -4.34 21.81
C THR A 305 -9.53 -4.16 21.26
N PRO A 306 -8.51 -4.87 21.79
CA PRO A 306 -7.17 -4.88 21.21
C PRO A 306 -7.20 -5.22 19.71
N ARG A 307 -6.66 -4.33 18.87
CA ARG A 307 -6.66 -4.49 17.42
C ARG A 307 -5.62 -3.60 16.74
N MET A 308 -4.98 -4.13 15.70
CA MET A 308 -4.20 -3.34 14.75
C MET A 308 -5.13 -2.51 13.86
N LYS A 309 -4.90 -1.20 13.82
CA LYS A 309 -5.72 -0.25 13.04
C LYS A 309 -5.00 0.23 11.79
N ALA A 310 -3.69 0.33 11.82
CA ALA A 310 -2.93 0.82 10.68
C ALA A 310 -1.49 0.30 10.64
N VAL A 311 -0.90 0.37 9.45
CA VAL A 311 0.52 0.20 9.20
C VAL A 311 0.98 1.40 8.39
N SER A 312 1.93 2.17 8.90
CA SER A 312 2.50 3.34 8.23
C SER A 312 3.99 3.13 7.95
N VAL A 313 4.53 3.92 7.02
CA VAL A 313 5.96 3.94 6.71
C VAL A 313 6.46 5.37 6.66
N LYS A 314 7.55 5.64 7.37
CA LYS A 314 8.31 6.90 7.38
C LYS A 314 9.67 6.64 6.73
N HIS A 315 9.99 7.40 5.68
CA HIS A 315 11.24 7.30 4.93
C HIS A 315 12.26 8.34 5.39
N GLY A 316 13.52 8.18 4.97
CA GLY A 316 14.58 9.14 5.28
C GLY A 316 15.02 9.11 6.75
N VAL A 317 14.78 7.99 7.43
CA VAL A 317 15.17 7.83 8.83
C VAL A 317 16.68 7.60 8.89
N ARG A 318 17.36 8.31 9.78
CA ARG A 318 18.78 8.11 10.07
C ARG A 318 18.92 7.47 11.44
N LEU A 319 19.80 6.48 11.56
CA LEU A 319 20.08 5.81 12.84
C LEU A 319 21.50 6.14 13.31
N ILE A 320 21.64 6.45 14.60
CA ILE A 320 22.94 6.51 15.29
C ILE A 320 22.97 5.36 16.30
N THR A 321 23.96 4.47 16.15
CA THR A 321 24.25 3.42 17.13
C THR A 321 25.49 3.78 17.92
N LEU A 322 25.37 3.74 19.24
CA LEU A 322 26.46 3.92 20.20
C LEU A 322 26.78 2.57 20.82
N GLU A 323 28.03 2.12 20.72
CA GLU A 323 28.50 0.85 21.28
C GLU A 323 29.58 1.09 22.34
N THR A 324 29.40 0.50 23.53
CA THR A 324 30.38 0.57 24.61
C THR A 324 30.28 -0.62 25.56
N ASP A 325 31.43 -1.14 25.97
CA ASP A 325 31.52 -2.17 27.03
C ASP A 325 31.21 -1.57 28.42
N GLY A 326 31.24 -0.25 28.55
CA GLY A 326 31.10 0.48 29.81
C GLY A 326 29.67 0.82 30.23
N MET A 327 28.63 0.38 29.49
CA MET A 327 27.23 0.69 29.84
C MET A 327 26.71 -0.20 30.97
N TRP A 328 27.21 -1.43 31.07
CA TRP A 328 26.80 -2.39 32.11
C TRP A 328 27.23 -1.93 33.51
N ARG A 329 26.24 -1.58 34.36
CA ARG A 329 26.40 -1.10 35.76
C ARG A 329 26.98 0.32 35.93
N ALA A 330 27.13 1.10 34.86
CA ALA A 330 27.55 2.51 34.96
C ALA A 330 26.33 3.44 35.06
N SER A 331 26.13 4.09 36.21
CA SER A 331 25.11 5.13 36.35
C SER A 331 25.45 6.34 35.46
N GLY A 332 24.49 6.79 34.64
CA GLY A 332 24.58 8.05 33.90
C GLY A 332 25.12 7.97 32.47
N PHE A 333 25.39 6.78 31.91
CA PHE A 333 25.77 6.67 30.48
C PHE A 333 24.69 7.24 29.55
N LEU A 334 23.43 6.83 29.70
CA LEU A 334 22.33 7.34 28.88
C LEU A 334 22.21 8.87 28.97
N ALA A 335 22.35 9.45 30.17
CA ALA A 335 22.32 10.91 30.35
C ALA A 335 23.42 11.59 29.53
N ARG A 336 24.66 11.09 29.59
CA ARG A 336 25.78 11.60 28.79
C ARG A 336 25.59 11.36 27.29
N ALA A 337 24.96 10.26 26.90
CA ALA A 337 24.70 9.93 25.50
C ALA A 337 23.63 10.82 24.88
N PHE A 338 22.58 11.20 25.63
CA PHE A 338 21.48 12.06 25.15
C PHE A 338 21.79 13.56 25.22
N GLU A 339 22.71 13.99 26.09
CA GLU A 339 23.04 15.40 26.28
C GLU A 339 23.61 16.12 25.04
N PRO A 340 24.49 15.52 24.21
CA PRO A 340 24.93 16.08 22.93
C PRO A 340 23.76 16.41 21.99
N PHE A 341 22.79 15.50 21.83
CA PHE A 341 21.64 15.72 20.95
C PHE A 341 20.86 16.99 21.32
N SER A 342 20.60 17.20 22.61
CA SER A 342 19.92 18.42 23.07
C SER A 342 20.74 19.69 22.83
N ARG A 343 22.07 19.65 22.94
CA ARG A 343 22.94 20.82 22.72
C ARG A 343 23.02 21.21 21.26
N HIS A 344 23.03 20.23 20.37
CA HIS A 344 23.00 20.43 18.92
C HIS A 344 21.58 20.66 18.37
N GLY A 345 20.55 20.63 19.22
CA GLY A 345 19.16 20.85 18.83
C GLY A 345 18.56 19.72 17.99
N VAL A 346 19.10 18.50 18.11
CA VAL A 346 18.67 17.32 17.35
C VAL A 346 17.57 16.57 18.13
N SER A 347 16.43 16.37 17.48
CA SER A 347 15.31 15.56 18.01
C SER A 347 15.54 14.07 17.77
N ILE A 348 15.19 13.27 18.77
CA ILE A 348 15.23 11.81 18.72
C ILE A 348 13.78 11.29 18.72
N ASP A 349 13.50 10.34 17.83
CA ASP A 349 12.18 9.75 17.63
C ASP A 349 12.08 8.37 18.31
N LEU A 350 12.89 7.41 17.86
CA LEU A 350 12.91 6.04 18.36
C LEU A 350 14.19 5.76 19.15
N VAL A 351 14.07 4.93 20.18
CA VAL A 351 15.20 4.45 20.98
C VAL A 351 15.08 2.93 21.15
N SER A 352 16.21 2.25 21.00
CA SER A 352 16.39 0.82 21.33
C SER A 352 17.70 0.65 22.08
N THR A 353 17.69 -0.15 23.14
CA THR A 353 18.85 -0.36 24.01
C THR A 353 19.12 -1.86 24.20
N SER A 354 20.39 -2.24 24.20
CA SER A 354 20.88 -3.53 24.70
C SER A 354 21.71 -3.31 25.97
N GLU A 355 22.42 -4.32 26.48
CA GLU A 355 23.35 -4.18 27.59
C GLU A 355 24.61 -3.36 27.25
N THR A 356 24.99 -3.28 25.97
CA THR A 356 26.25 -2.66 25.50
C THR A 356 26.05 -1.65 24.37
N SER A 357 24.82 -1.48 23.85
CA SER A 357 24.55 -0.55 22.76
C SER A 357 23.24 0.22 22.92
N VAL A 358 23.23 1.42 22.33
CA VAL A 358 22.04 2.28 22.22
C VAL A 358 21.92 2.71 20.78
N THR A 359 20.81 2.37 20.15
CA THR A 359 20.47 2.85 18.80
C THR A 359 19.31 3.84 18.91
N VAL A 360 19.50 5.02 18.32
CA VAL A 360 18.50 6.07 18.25
C VAL A 360 18.19 6.42 16.80
N SER A 361 16.95 6.80 16.52
CA SER A 361 16.58 7.37 15.22
C SER A 361 16.42 8.88 15.31
N LEU A 362 16.84 9.58 14.27
CA LEU A 362 16.73 11.02 14.16
C LEU A 362 15.51 11.41 13.33
N ASP A 363 14.84 12.49 13.72
CA ASP A 363 13.86 13.15 12.86
C ASP A 363 14.55 13.88 11.70
N ASP A 364 13.90 13.91 10.54
CA ASP A 364 14.35 14.69 9.38
C ASP A 364 13.98 16.18 9.60
N ASP A 365 14.77 16.85 10.45
CA ASP A 365 14.66 18.28 10.75
C ASP A 365 15.47 19.09 9.72
N PRO A 366 14.93 20.17 9.13
CA PRO A 366 15.71 21.12 8.32
C PRO A 366 16.99 21.65 8.99
N GLY A 367 17.05 21.66 10.32
CA GLY A 367 18.22 22.03 11.11
C GLY A 367 19.32 20.95 11.18
N LEU A 368 19.01 19.71 10.79
CA LEU A 368 19.97 18.60 10.78
C LEU A 368 20.86 18.65 9.52
N THR A 369 21.73 19.66 9.46
CA THR A 369 22.69 19.80 8.36
C THR A 369 23.83 18.78 8.50
N PRO A 370 24.55 18.47 7.39
CA PRO A 370 25.75 17.62 7.46
C PRO A 370 26.78 18.11 8.50
N ASP A 371 26.92 19.42 8.67
CA ASP A 371 27.84 20.02 9.64
C ASP A 371 27.41 19.73 11.10
N VAL A 372 26.11 19.87 11.40
CA VAL A 372 25.56 19.57 12.73
C VAL A 372 25.69 18.08 13.03
N LEU A 373 25.43 17.22 12.03
CA LEU A 373 25.54 15.77 12.18
C LEU A 373 27.00 15.35 12.43
N GLY A 374 27.96 15.91 11.69
CA GLY A 374 29.39 15.66 11.92
C GLY A 374 29.86 16.11 13.30
N ALA A 375 29.45 17.31 13.74
CA ALA A 375 29.78 17.80 15.08
C ALA A 375 29.19 16.93 16.20
N LEU A 376 27.97 16.43 16.00
CA LEU A 376 27.33 15.49 16.92
C LEU A 376 28.08 14.15 16.97
N GLU A 377 28.49 13.61 15.82
CA GLU A 377 29.26 12.36 15.73
C GLU A 377 30.62 12.47 16.42
N ASP A 378 31.34 13.59 16.22
CA ASP A 378 32.64 13.86 16.88
C ASP A 378 32.51 13.89 18.40
N GLU A 379 31.44 14.50 18.91
CA GLU A 379 31.19 14.57 20.35
C GLU A 379 30.77 13.23 20.94
N LEU A 380 29.88 12.49 20.26
CA LEU A 380 29.46 11.16 20.69
C LEU A 380 30.61 10.14 20.68
N SER A 381 31.56 10.30 19.75
CA SER A 381 32.76 9.46 19.62
C SER A 381 33.71 9.55 20.82
N GLN A 382 33.58 10.60 21.65
CA GLN A 382 34.32 10.72 22.91
C GLN A 382 33.76 9.81 24.02
N ILE A 383 32.52 9.32 23.84
CA ILE A 383 31.75 8.61 24.87
C ILE A 383 31.59 7.11 24.51
N ALA A 384 31.43 6.80 23.22
CA ALA A 384 31.20 5.44 22.72
C ALA A 384 31.70 5.32 21.26
N SER A 385 31.79 4.09 20.73
CA SER A 385 31.95 3.90 19.29
C SER A 385 30.64 4.27 18.59
N VAL A 386 30.72 5.14 17.57
CA VAL A 386 29.55 5.65 16.85
C VAL A 386 29.45 5.00 15.48
N LYS A 387 28.24 4.59 15.11
CA LYS A 387 27.90 4.12 13.76
C LYS A 387 26.66 4.85 13.25
N LEU A 388 26.83 5.61 12.18
CA LEU A 388 25.75 6.22 11.43
C LEU A 388 25.23 5.25 10.37
N ILE A 389 23.91 5.07 10.29
CA ILE A 389 23.23 4.33 9.22
C ILE A 389 22.22 5.28 8.58
N GLU A 390 22.44 5.58 7.32
CA GLU A 390 21.59 6.47 6.53
C GLU A 390 20.54 5.69 5.73
N ASP A 391 19.60 6.42 5.13
CA ASP A 391 18.56 5.90 4.23
C ASP A 391 17.78 4.69 4.77
N CYS A 392 17.28 4.81 6.00
CA CYS A 392 16.40 3.81 6.59
C CYS A 392 14.92 4.18 6.41
N ALA A 393 14.05 3.18 6.58
CA ALA A 393 12.60 3.35 6.66
C ALA A 393 12.08 2.76 7.97
N ALA A 394 11.30 3.54 8.71
CA ALA A 394 10.56 3.09 9.89
C ALA A 394 9.16 2.63 9.45
N VAL A 395 8.83 1.37 9.69
CA VAL A 395 7.50 0.78 9.47
C VAL A 395 6.83 0.62 10.82
N SER A 396 5.73 1.35 11.04
CA SER A 396 5.04 1.41 12.33
C SER A 396 3.69 0.72 12.22
N MET A 397 3.46 -0.28 13.07
CA MET A 397 2.15 -0.90 13.24
C MET A 397 1.45 -0.22 14.41
N VAL A 398 0.31 0.42 14.14
CA VAL A 398 -0.44 1.21 15.13
C VAL A 398 -1.78 0.55 15.42
N GLY A 399 -2.11 0.45 16.69
CA GLY A 399 -3.33 -0.19 17.16
C GLY A 399 -3.55 0.05 18.64
N ARG A 400 -4.48 -0.69 19.23
CA ARG A 400 -4.69 -0.74 20.68
C ARG A 400 -4.33 -2.11 21.19
N GLY A 401 -3.65 -2.18 22.32
CA GLY A 401 -3.32 -3.46 22.97
C GLY A 401 -2.35 -4.30 22.14
N VAL A 402 -1.34 -3.66 21.52
CA VAL A 402 -0.40 -4.31 20.59
C VAL A 402 0.30 -5.52 21.23
N ARG A 403 0.64 -5.44 22.52
CA ARG A 403 1.25 -6.53 23.29
C ARG A 403 0.35 -7.76 23.37
N ALA A 404 -0.97 -7.57 23.51
CA ALA A 404 -1.93 -8.67 23.50
C ALA A 404 -2.05 -9.32 22.11
N LEU A 405 -1.66 -8.60 21.05
CA LEU A 405 -1.71 -9.07 19.67
C LEU A 405 -0.40 -9.72 19.22
N LEU A 406 0.65 -9.80 20.05
CA LEU A 406 1.94 -10.37 19.66
C LEU A 406 1.82 -11.78 19.06
N ALA A 407 0.92 -12.63 19.58
CA ALA A 407 0.69 -13.96 19.02
C ALA A 407 0.12 -13.91 17.59
N GLN A 408 -0.72 -12.92 17.29
CA GLN A 408 -1.29 -12.69 15.96
C GLN A 408 -0.26 -12.09 14.99
N LEU A 409 0.81 -11.47 15.52
CA LEU A 409 1.92 -11.02 14.71
C LEU A 409 2.81 -12.17 14.22
N GLY A 410 2.66 -13.41 14.71
CA GLY A 410 3.50 -14.55 14.32
C GLY A 410 3.68 -14.72 12.80
N PRO A 411 2.59 -14.80 12.00
CA PRO A 411 2.69 -14.86 10.53
C PRO A 411 3.26 -13.58 9.91
N ALA A 412 3.06 -12.43 10.56
CA ALA A 412 3.63 -11.15 10.15
C ALA A 412 5.13 -11.06 10.46
N MET A 413 5.61 -11.77 11.48
CA MET A 413 7.02 -11.84 11.81
C MET A 413 7.82 -12.59 10.74
N GLU A 414 7.19 -13.54 10.01
CA GLU A 414 7.82 -14.16 8.83
C GLU A 414 8.14 -13.15 7.73
N ALA A 415 7.47 -11.99 7.69
CA ALA A 415 7.81 -10.95 6.75
C ALA A 415 9.27 -10.48 6.94
N PHE A 416 9.77 -10.46 8.18
CA PHE A 416 11.12 -10.00 8.53
C PHE A 416 12.25 -10.98 8.19
N ALA A 417 11.94 -12.24 7.86
CA ALA A 417 12.98 -13.25 7.57
C ALA A 417 13.93 -12.85 6.42
N HIS A 418 13.50 -11.92 5.56
CA HIS A 418 14.28 -11.44 4.41
C HIS A 418 14.67 -9.96 4.51
N TYR A 419 14.38 -9.29 5.64
CA TYR A 419 14.69 -7.88 5.84
C TYR A 419 15.60 -7.72 7.06
N PRO A 420 16.85 -7.23 6.89
CA PRO A 420 17.70 -6.91 8.04
C PRO A 420 17.04 -5.82 8.88
N VAL A 421 16.48 -6.20 10.03
CA VAL A 421 15.90 -5.26 10.99
C VAL A 421 17.03 -4.57 11.74
N ARG A 422 17.08 -3.24 11.64
CA ARG A 422 18.10 -2.38 12.26
C ARG A 422 17.73 -1.96 13.68
N LEU A 423 16.45 -1.72 13.91
CA LEU A 423 15.91 -1.28 15.20
C LEU A 423 14.48 -1.80 15.35
N VAL A 424 14.11 -2.21 16.56
CA VAL A 424 12.72 -2.49 16.96
C VAL A 424 12.42 -1.65 18.18
N SER A 425 11.31 -0.91 18.15
CA SER A 425 10.85 -0.13 19.29
C SER A 425 9.37 -0.36 19.52
N GLN A 426 9.00 -0.66 20.77
CA GLN A 426 7.62 -0.89 21.18
C GLN A 426 7.23 0.21 22.16
N ALA A 427 6.18 0.98 21.85
CA ALA A 427 5.81 2.10 22.70
C ALA A 427 5.28 1.65 24.07
N ALA A 428 5.69 2.36 25.12
CA ALA A 428 5.26 2.07 26.49
C ALA A 428 3.73 2.14 26.68
N ASN A 429 3.05 2.95 25.87
CA ASN A 429 1.59 3.13 25.87
C ASN A 429 0.81 2.00 25.20
N ASP A 430 1.49 0.98 24.66
CA ASP A 430 0.90 -0.19 23.99
C ASP A 430 0.06 0.15 22.74
N LEU A 431 0.39 1.27 22.08
CA LEU A 431 -0.30 1.73 20.87
C LEU A 431 0.46 1.48 19.57
N ASN A 432 1.78 1.32 19.64
CA ASN A 432 2.58 1.09 18.44
C ASN A 432 3.68 0.04 18.67
N LEU A 433 4.09 -0.56 17.56
CA LEU A 433 5.31 -1.36 17.41
C LEU A 433 5.96 -0.96 16.08
N THR A 434 7.16 -0.40 16.17
CA THR A 434 7.90 0.14 15.04
C THR A 434 9.15 -0.67 14.78
N VAL A 435 9.41 -0.93 13.50
CA VAL A 435 10.60 -1.63 13.02
C VAL A 435 11.30 -0.78 11.98
N VAL A 436 12.62 -0.66 12.07
CA VAL A 436 13.42 0.09 11.11
C VAL A 436 14.19 -0.88 10.23
N VAL A 437 14.05 -0.71 8.92
CA VAL A 437 14.69 -1.50 7.86
C VAL A 437 15.41 -0.57 6.89
N ASP A 438 16.15 -1.14 5.95
CA ASP A 438 16.78 -0.37 4.87
C ASP A 438 15.69 0.31 3.99
N GLY A 439 15.98 1.50 3.45
CA GLY A 439 14.98 2.42 2.89
C GLY A 439 14.12 1.84 1.75
N ASP A 440 14.73 1.03 0.89
CA ASP A 440 14.08 0.33 -0.24
C ASP A 440 13.10 -0.76 0.21
N GLN A 441 13.26 -1.29 1.43
CA GLN A 441 12.44 -2.37 1.99
C GLN A 441 11.18 -1.88 2.69
N GLY A 442 11.11 -0.61 3.10
CA GLY A 442 10.01 -0.09 3.92
C GLY A 442 8.62 -0.23 3.26
N ARG A 443 8.50 0.07 1.96
CA ARG A 443 7.22 -0.01 1.24
C ARG A 443 6.74 -1.45 1.02
N PRO A 444 7.59 -2.38 0.50
CA PRO A 444 7.23 -3.79 0.41
C PRO A 444 6.80 -4.39 1.74
N LEU A 445 7.53 -4.09 2.81
CA LEU A 445 7.23 -4.57 4.15
C LEU A 445 5.90 -4.01 4.68
N CYS A 446 5.68 -2.70 4.56
CA CYS A 446 4.42 -2.05 4.97
C CYS A 446 3.21 -2.69 4.28
N ARG A 447 3.27 -2.93 2.96
CA ARG A 447 2.20 -3.62 2.21
C ARG A 447 1.93 -5.02 2.75
N ARG A 448 2.99 -5.81 2.94
CA ARG A 448 2.88 -7.20 3.40
C ARG A 448 2.30 -7.29 4.81
N LEU A 449 2.77 -6.44 5.73
CA LEU A 449 2.26 -6.36 7.09
C LEU A 449 0.80 -5.90 7.09
N HIS A 450 0.45 -4.89 6.27
CA HIS A 450 -0.92 -4.42 6.12
C HIS A 450 -1.87 -5.54 5.66
N ASP A 451 -1.51 -6.27 4.60
CA ASP A 451 -2.34 -7.35 4.05
C ASP A 451 -2.57 -8.50 5.05
N GLN A 452 -1.59 -8.76 5.92
CA GLN A 452 -1.67 -9.82 6.93
C GLN A 452 -2.43 -9.39 8.18
N LEU A 453 -2.18 -8.17 8.67
CA LEU A 453 -2.67 -7.67 9.97
C LEU A 453 -4.02 -6.97 9.88
N ILE A 454 -4.29 -6.30 8.76
CA ILE A 454 -5.53 -5.54 8.56
C ILE A 454 -6.47 -6.36 7.68
N GLN A 455 -7.15 -7.31 8.31
CA GLN A 455 -8.17 -8.12 7.63
C GLN A 455 -9.57 -7.55 7.82
N PRO A 456 -10.41 -7.55 6.77
CA PRO A 456 -11.79 -7.10 6.85
C PRO A 456 -12.60 -8.03 7.76
N LYS A 457 -13.32 -7.44 8.72
CA LYS A 457 -14.41 -8.11 9.44
C LYS A 457 -15.76 -7.54 8.96
N PRO A 458 -16.85 -8.29 8.94
CA PRO A 458 -18.18 -7.86 8.58
C PRO A 458 -18.74 -6.99 9.68
N ARG A 459 -19.46 -5.93 9.28
CA ARG A 459 -19.97 -4.90 10.19
C ARG A 459 -18.87 -4.28 11.05
N ASP A 460 -17.66 -4.19 10.49
CA ASP A 460 -16.55 -3.51 11.14
C ASP A 460 -16.95 -2.08 11.49
N LYS A 461 -16.98 -1.76 12.78
CA LYS A 461 -17.21 -0.39 13.24
C LYS A 461 -15.95 0.44 13.14
N THR A 462 -14.79 -0.22 13.13
CA THR A 462 -13.48 0.42 13.04
C THR A 462 -13.10 0.74 11.59
N PHE A 463 -13.36 -0.16 10.63
CA PHE A 463 -12.98 0.04 9.22
C PHE A 463 -14.16 0.29 8.28
N GLY A 464 -13.98 1.25 7.37
CA GLY A 464 -14.83 1.56 6.23
C GLY A 464 -14.36 0.88 4.93
N PRO A 465 -14.83 1.36 3.76
CA PRO A 465 -14.40 0.82 2.47
C PRO A 465 -12.90 0.99 2.26
N SER A 466 -12.34 0.10 1.45
CA SER A 466 -10.99 0.19 0.93
C SER A 466 -10.86 1.28 -0.13
N TRP A 467 -9.65 1.79 -0.32
CA TRP A 467 -9.34 2.77 -1.36
C TRP A 467 -9.70 2.27 -2.75
N ARG A 468 -9.56 0.96 -3.00
CA ARG A 468 -10.01 0.30 -4.22
C ARG A 468 -11.54 0.40 -4.37
N GLU A 469 -12.31 0.05 -3.34
CA GLU A 469 -13.78 0.14 -3.39
C GLU A 469 -14.24 1.61 -3.57
N ILE A 470 -13.51 2.57 -3.01
CA ILE A 470 -13.74 4.01 -3.23
C ILE A 470 -13.43 4.39 -4.70
N GLY A 471 -12.34 3.89 -5.27
CA GLY A 471 -11.88 4.15 -6.64
C GLY A 471 -12.63 3.42 -7.76
N GLU A 472 -13.16 2.23 -7.51
CA GLU A 472 -13.97 1.45 -8.46
C GLU A 472 -15.38 2.05 -8.64
N ASN A 473 -15.95 2.60 -7.57
CA ASN A 473 -17.19 3.40 -7.64
C ASN A 473 -17.03 4.71 -8.44
N LEU A 474 -15.82 5.03 -8.88
CA LEU A 474 -15.45 6.36 -9.36
C LEU A 474 -15.22 6.47 -10.87
N THR A 475 -14.77 5.40 -11.50
CA THR A 475 -14.47 5.41 -12.94
C THR A 475 -15.67 5.00 -13.79
N GLY A 476 -16.75 4.52 -13.19
CA GLY A 476 -17.71 3.69 -13.91
C GLY A 476 -17.03 2.49 -14.58
N ALA A 477 -15.77 2.19 -14.24
CA ALA A 477 -15.11 0.98 -14.69
C ALA A 477 -15.82 -0.14 -13.96
N ALA A 478 -16.50 -0.95 -14.74
CA ALA A 478 -17.13 -2.15 -14.25
C ALA A 478 -16.15 -2.93 -13.36
N PRO A 479 -16.65 -3.57 -12.28
CA PRO A 479 -15.82 -4.30 -11.34
C PRO A 479 -14.84 -5.20 -12.09
N ALA A 480 -13.64 -5.40 -11.55
CA ALA A 480 -12.68 -6.36 -12.10
C ALA A 480 -13.43 -7.67 -12.41
N GLY A 481 -13.68 -7.96 -13.68
CA GLY A 481 -14.68 -8.96 -14.09
C GLY A 481 -15.61 -8.57 -15.25
N ALA A 482 -15.58 -7.32 -15.73
CA ALA A 482 -16.40 -6.78 -16.84
C ALA A 482 -16.31 -7.50 -18.21
N GLY A 483 -15.54 -8.59 -18.32
CA GLY A 483 -15.40 -9.41 -19.53
C GLY A 483 -15.19 -10.89 -19.21
N THR A 484 -15.71 -11.38 -18.08
CA THR A 484 -15.53 -12.78 -17.67
C THR A 484 -16.46 -13.72 -18.44
N TRP A 485 -15.88 -14.72 -19.12
CA TRP A 485 -16.61 -15.67 -19.97
C TRP A 485 -17.76 -16.38 -19.24
N TRP A 486 -17.58 -16.65 -17.95
CA TRP A 486 -18.54 -17.39 -17.13
C TRP A 486 -19.83 -16.61 -16.86
N ARG A 487 -19.81 -15.27 -16.94
CA ARG A 487 -21.04 -14.46 -16.89
C ARG A 487 -21.89 -14.68 -18.13
N ASN A 488 -21.25 -14.73 -19.30
CA ASN A 488 -21.92 -14.98 -20.58
C ASN A 488 -22.43 -16.42 -20.71
N LYS A 489 -21.79 -17.37 -20.00
CA LYS A 489 -22.17 -18.79 -19.96
C LYS A 489 -22.95 -19.18 -18.68
N ARG A 490 -23.55 -18.23 -17.96
CA ARG A 490 -24.22 -18.46 -16.65
C ARG A 490 -25.20 -19.64 -16.68
N GLN A 491 -26.12 -19.67 -17.64
CA GLN A 491 -27.14 -20.73 -17.68
C GLN A 491 -26.51 -22.11 -17.90
N ALA A 492 -25.59 -22.22 -18.86
CA ALA A 492 -24.88 -23.47 -19.12
C ALA A 492 -24.09 -23.95 -17.88
N LEU A 493 -23.49 -23.03 -17.13
CA LEU A 493 -22.79 -23.36 -15.88
C LEU A 493 -23.76 -23.84 -14.79
N LEU A 494 -24.93 -23.22 -14.64
CA LEU A 494 -25.96 -23.70 -13.72
C LEU A 494 -26.40 -25.13 -14.06
N ASP A 495 -26.60 -25.42 -15.35
CA ASP A 495 -27.01 -26.74 -15.83
C ASP A 495 -25.94 -27.82 -15.64
N LEU A 496 -24.66 -27.43 -15.65
CA LEU A 496 -23.52 -28.33 -15.42
C LEU A 496 -23.28 -28.64 -13.93
N CYS A 497 -23.82 -27.85 -13.00
CA CYS A 497 -23.60 -28.08 -11.58
C CYS A 497 -24.41 -29.31 -11.10
N PRO A 498 -23.76 -30.41 -10.67
CA PRO A 498 -24.47 -31.63 -10.29
C PRO A 498 -25.34 -31.41 -9.05
N ALA A 499 -26.38 -32.24 -8.89
CA ALA A 499 -27.30 -32.14 -7.74
C ALA A 499 -26.55 -32.35 -6.41
N ASP A 500 -25.76 -33.43 -6.31
CA ASP A 500 -25.11 -33.88 -5.08
C ASP A 500 -23.58 -33.71 -5.08
N GLY A 501 -23.03 -32.82 -5.92
CA GLY A 501 -21.56 -32.70 -6.07
C GLY A 501 -21.07 -31.31 -6.44
N ALA A 502 -19.77 -31.19 -6.63
CA ALA A 502 -19.09 -30.01 -7.15
C ALA A 502 -18.34 -30.37 -8.43
N VAL A 503 -18.14 -29.39 -9.31
CA VAL A 503 -17.49 -29.61 -10.60
C VAL A 503 -16.63 -28.41 -10.98
N TYR A 504 -15.42 -28.68 -11.46
CA TYR A 504 -14.60 -27.72 -12.18
C TYR A 504 -15.06 -27.65 -13.63
N VAL A 505 -15.33 -26.44 -14.12
CA VAL A 505 -15.66 -26.19 -15.53
C VAL A 505 -14.53 -25.39 -16.16
N TYR A 506 -14.01 -25.88 -17.29
CA TYR A 506 -12.92 -25.25 -18.04
C TYR A 506 -13.40 -24.74 -19.40
N ASP A 507 -13.21 -23.46 -19.65
CA ASP A 507 -13.52 -22.81 -20.93
C ASP A 507 -12.36 -22.95 -21.91
N LEU A 508 -12.52 -23.80 -22.94
CA LEU A 508 -11.47 -24.10 -23.91
C LEU A 508 -11.17 -22.91 -24.82
N GLU A 509 -12.13 -22.00 -25.03
CA GLU A 509 -11.91 -20.77 -25.78
C GLU A 509 -10.93 -19.85 -25.06
N THR A 510 -11.10 -19.62 -23.75
CA THR A 510 -10.17 -18.84 -22.94
C THR A 510 -8.77 -19.45 -22.96
N VAL A 511 -8.64 -20.78 -22.85
CA VAL A 511 -7.34 -21.45 -22.97
C VAL A 511 -6.71 -21.25 -24.33
N ARG A 512 -7.49 -21.38 -25.42
CA ARG A 512 -7.01 -21.13 -26.78
C ARG A 512 -6.51 -19.70 -26.93
N THR A 513 -7.31 -18.69 -26.55
CA THR A 513 -6.92 -17.28 -26.63
C THR A 513 -5.63 -16.99 -25.85
N ARG A 514 -5.49 -17.55 -24.64
CA ARG A 514 -4.28 -17.35 -23.82
C ARG A 514 -3.07 -18.07 -24.40
N ALA A 515 -3.25 -19.26 -24.94
CA ALA A 515 -2.18 -19.99 -25.60
C ALA A 515 -1.73 -19.30 -26.90
N GLU A 516 -2.67 -18.79 -27.70
CA GLU A 516 -2.41 -18.00 -28.91
C GLU A 516 -1.71 -16.67 -28.60
N ALA A 517 -2.03 -16.03 -27.47
CA ALA A 517 -1.32 -14.83 -27.03
C ALA A 517 0.17 -15.10 -26.73
N VAL A 518 0.50 -16.32 -26.29
CA VAL A 518 1.89 -16.74 -26.05
C VAL A 518 2.56 -17.16 -27.35
N SER A 519 1.93 -18.00 -28.17
CA SER A 519 2.50 -18.45 -29.44
C SER A 519 2.56 -17.35 -30.51
N GLY A 520 1.77 -16.29 -30.34
CA GLY A 520 1.78 -15.10 -31.21
C GLY A 520 2.85 -14.05 -30.88
N LEU A 521 3.65 -14.24 -29.82
CA LEU A 521 4.80 -13.37 -29.52
C LEU A 521 5.84 -13.51 -30.65
N LYS A 522 6.16 -12.39 -31.31
CA LYS A 522 6.98 -12.40 -32.53
C LYS A 522 8.43 -12.76 -32.25
N HIS A 523 8.92 -12.42 -31.07
CA HIS A 523 10.33 -12.60 -30.69
C HIS A 523 10.55 -13.81 -29.77
N LEU A 524 9.53 -14.66 -29.60
CA LEU A 524 9.60 -15.91 -28.85
C LEU A 524 9.75 -17.08 -29.82
N ASP A 525 10.75 -17.94 -29.60
CA ASP A 525 10.96 -19.12 -30.45
C ASP A 525 10.07 -20.29 -30.04
N ARG A 526 9.82 -20.46 -28.74
CA ARG A 526 8.97 -21.56 -28.24
C ARG A 526 8.26 -21.22 -26.93
N GLY A 527 6.95 -21.44 -26.90
CA GLY A 527 6.14 -21.39 -25.69
C GLY A 527 5.72 -22.78 -25.23
N TRP A 528 5.67 -22.98 -23.91
CA TRP A 528 5.31 -24.24 -23.28
C TRP A 528 4.09 -24.09 -22.36
N TYR A 529 3.20 -25.06 -22.41
CA TYR A 529 2.15 -25.21 -21.42
C TYR A 529 2.64 -26.09 -20.26
N ALA A 530 3.00 -25.47 -19.14
CA ALA A 530 3.34 -26.18 -17.90
C ALA A 530 2.10 -26.88 -17.32
N MET A 531 1.94 -28.16 -17.64
CA MET A 531 0.70 -28.90 -17.36
C MET A 531 0.47 -29.20 -15.88
N LYS A 532 1.50 -29.04 -15.03
CA LYS A 532 1.36 -29.00 -13.57
C LYS A 532 0.34 -27.95 -13.09
N ALA A 533 0.07 -26.92 -13.90
CA ALA A 533 -0.99 -25.96 -13.63
C ALA A 533 -2.38 -26.57 -13.79
N ASN A 534 -2.60 -27.34 -14.85
CA ASN A 534 -3.81 -28.15 -15.08
C ASN A 534 -3.52 -29.28 -16.09
N GLY A 535 -3.63 -30.52 -15.64
CA GLY A 535 -3.31 -31.70 -16.44
C GLY A 535 -4.49 -32.27 -17.24
N HIS A 536 -5.63 -31.56 -17.31
CA HIS A 536 -6.81 -32.07 -17.99
C HIS A 536 -6.56 -32.27 -19.50
N PRO A 537 -6.91 -33.44 -20.10
CA PRO A 537 -6.55 -33.74 -21.49
C PRO A 537 -7.02 -32.72 -22.53
N ASP A 538 -8.21 -32.14 -22.34
CA ASP A 538 -8.72 -31.08 -23.25
C ASP A 538 -7.94 -29.77 -23.15
N MET A 539 -7.41 -29.43 -21.97
CA MET A 539 -6.55 -28.25 -21.80
C MET A 539 -5.24 -28.45 -22.57
N ILE A 540 -4.63 -29.63 -22.42
CA ILE A 540 -3.39 -30.01 -23.11
C ILE A 540 -3.61 -29.98 -24.63
N ARG A 541 -4.66 -30.65 -25.13
CA ARG A 541 -5.00 -30.64 -26.57
C ARG A 541 -5.16 -29.24 -27.11
N THR A 542 -5.87 -28.37 -26.37
CA THR A 542 -6.15 -27.00 -26.80
C THR A 542 -4.88 -26.15 -26.85
N ALA A 543 -4.03 -26.23 -25.82
CA ALA A 543 -2.76 -25.50 -25.79
C ALA A 543 -1.80 -25.96 -26.91
N VAL A 544 -1.74 -27.28 -27.17
CA VAL A 544 -0.90 -27.85 -28.23
C VAL A 544 -1.41 -27.47 -29.62
N ALA A 545 -2.74 -27.44 -29.82
CA ALA A 545 -3.36 -26.99 -31.07
C ALA A 545 -3.13 -25.50 -31.33
N ALA A 546 -3.01 -24.69 -30.28
CA ALA A 546 -2.65 -23.27 -30.35
C ALA A 546 -1.14 -23.02 -30.57
N GLY A 547 -0.34 -24.07 -30.76
CA GLY A 547 1.08 -23.98 -31.13
C GLY A 547 2.07 -24.16 -29.98
N LEU A 548 1.62 -24.41 -28.74
CA LEU A 548 2.54 -24.57 -27.60
C LEU A 548 3.09 -26.01 -27.48
N GLY A 549 4.29 -26.16 -26.94
CA GLY A 549 4.76 -27.45 -26.41
C GLY A 549 4.14 -27.74 -25.05
N VAL A 550 4.46 -28.89 -24.45
CA VAL A 550 4.02 -29.25 -23.10
C VAL A 550 5.24 -29.36 -22.18
N GLU A 551 5.22 -28.62 -21.08
CA GLU A 551 6.21 -28.75 -20.01
C GLU A 551 5.66 -29.69 -18.93
N CYS A 552 6.47 -30.67 -18.54
CA CYS A 552 6.16 -31.77 -17.65
C CYS A 552 7.20 -31.86 -16.53
N VAL A 553 6.77 -31.98 -15.28
CA VAL A 553 7.67 -32.13 -14.12
C VAL A 553 7.81 -33.56 -13.60
N SER A 554 7.09 -34.52 -14.19
CA SER A 554 7.23 -35.96 -13.91
C SER A 554 7.09 -36.80 -15.18
N ILE A 555 7.63 -38.03 -15.18
CA ILE A 555 7.46 -38.94 -16.32
C ILE A 555 5.99 -39.30 -16.57
N ASN A 556 5.17 -39.29 -15.51
CA ASN A 556 3.74 -39.54 -15.62
C ASN A 556 3.03 -38.40 -16.36
N GLU A 557 3.49 -37.16 -16.19
CA GLU A 557 3.02 -36.03 -16.99
C GLU A 557 3.43 -36.17 -18.45
N VAL A 558 4.66 -36.60 -18.75
CA VAL A 558 5.11 -36.88 -20.13
C VAL A 558 4.21 -37.93 -20.81
N ARG A 559 3.89 -39.02 -20.11
CA ARG A 559 2.99 -40.07 -20.62
C ARG A 559 1.57 -39.53 -20.80
N ALA A 560 1.07 -38.74 -19.84
CA ALA A 560 -0.25 -38.12 -19.92
C ALA A 560 -0.36 -37.14 -21.09
N ALA A 561 0.67 -36.33 -21.36
CA ALA A 561 0.73 -35.42 -22.50
C ALA A 561 0.64 -36.18 -23.84
N ARG A 562 1.42 -37.25 -23.99
CA ARG A 562 1.39 -38.11 -25.19
C ARG A 562 0.08 -38.89 -25.35
N ALA A 563 -0.56 -39.26 -24.24
CA ALA A 563 -1.88 -39.88 -24.27
C ALA A 563 -2.98 -38.87 -24.65
N ALA A 564 -2.88 -37.63 -24.16
CA ALA A 564 -3.83 -36.57 -24.49
C ALA A 564 -3.72 -36.11 -25.95
N VAL A 565 -2.51 -36.12 -26.50
CA VAL A 565 -2.20 -35.77 -27.90
C VAL A 565 -1.42 -36.91 -28.58
N PRO A 566 -2.12 -37.88 -29.19
CA PRO A 566 -1.47 -38.94 -29.96
C PRO A 566 -0.61 -38.36 -31.09
N GLY A 567 0.64 -38.79 -31.17
CA GLY A 567 1.60 -38.25 -32.15
C GLY A 567 2.26 -36.93 -31.74
N LEU A 568 2.19 -36.54 -30.46
CA LEU A 568 2.99 -35.43 -29.94
C LEU A 568 4.48 -35.74 -30.10
N GLU A 569 5.15 -34.96 -30.94
CA GLU A 569 6.58 -35.06 -31.20
C GLU A 569 7.40 -34.86 -29.93
N ALA A 570 8.49 -35.64 -29.79
CA ALA A 570 9.32 -35.63 -28.59
C ALA A 570 9.95 -34.25 -28.34
N ASP A 571 10.29 -33.51 -29.41
CA ASP A 571 10.85 -32.17 -29.31
C ASP A 571 9.83 -31.13 -28.81
N ARG A 572 8.53 -31.44 -28.79
CA ARG A 572 7.46 -30.60 -28.21
C ARG A 572 7.14 -30.94 -26.76
N ILE A 573 7.98 -31.74 -26.10
CA ILE A 573 7.89 -32.03 -24.68
C ILE A 573 9.15 -31.55 -23.97
N LEU A 574 8.97 -30.76 -22.91
CA LEU A 574 10.02 -30.28 -22.03
C LEU A 574 9.85 -30.93 -20.65
N PHE A 575 10.85 -31.70 -20.21
CA PHE A 575 10.85 -32.39 -18.93
C PHE A 575 11.70 -31.64 -17.91
N THR A 576 11.07 -31.01 -16.91
CA THR A 576 11.75 -30.20 -15.86
C THR A 576 11.54 -30.76 -14.43
N PRO A 577 12.00 -31.99 -14.16
CA PRO A 577 11.82 -32.60 -12.84
C PRO A 577 12.63 -31.89 -11.75
N ASN A 578 12.16 -31.98 -10.51
CA ASN A 578 12.97 -31.71 -9.32
C ASN A 578 13.06 -32.97 -8.44
N PHE A 579 14.28 -33.37 -8.05
CA PHE A 579 14.57 -34.57 -7.24
C PHE A 579 13.95 -35.87 -7.80
N ALA A 580 13.81 -36.01 -9.13
CA ALA A 580 13.26 -37.22 -9.73
C ALA A 580 14.23 -38.42 -9.61
N PRO A 581 13.71 -39.66 -9.55
CA PRO A 581 14.55 -40.85 -9.53
C PRO A 581 15.21 -41.08 -10.89
N LYS A 582 16.36 -41.77 -10.89
CA LYS A 582 17.14 -42.13 -12.10
C LYS A 582 16.28 -42.66 -13.25
N ALA A 583 15.29 -43.50 -12.93
CA ALA A 583 14.42 -44.13 -13.91
C ALA A 583 13.63 -43.11 -14.75
N GLU A 584 13.20 -41.98 -14.16
CA GLU A 584 12.48 -40.94 -14.91
C GLU A 584 13.39 -40.21 -15.89
N TYR A 585 14.63 -39.89 -15.48
CA TYR A 585 15.62 -39.31 -16.39
C TYR A 585 15.98 -40.25 -17.54
N ALA A 586 16.21 -41.54 -17.24
CA ALA A 586 16.54 -42.53 -18.26
C ALA A 586 15.42 -42.67 -19.30
N GLU A 587 14.17 -42.79 -18.85
CA GLU A 587 13.01 -42.89 -19.74
C GLU A 587 12.81 -41.60 -20.56
N ALA A 588 12.92 -40.41 -19.95
CA ALA A 588 12.81 -39.16 -20.68
C ALA A 588 13.87 -39.04 -21.79
N LEU A 589 15.11 -39.42 -21.50
CA LEU A 589 16.22 -39.42 -22.48
C LEU A 589 16.03 -40.47 -23.58
N GLU A 590 15.48 -41.64 -23.26
CA GLU A 590 15.11 -42.67 -24.24
C GLU A 590 14.00 -42.20 -25.17
N LEU A 591 13.01 -41.48 -24.63
CA LEU A 591 11.93 -40.87 -25.40
C LEU A 591 12.39 -39.70 -26.27
N GLY A 592 13.59 -39.16 -26.02
CA GLY A 592 14.17 -38.06 -26.80
C GLY A 592 13.54 -36.70 -26.52
N VAL A 593 12.91 -36.51 -25.37
CA VAL A 593 12.34 -35.21 -24.96
C VAL A 593 13.44 -34.26 -24.46
N HIS A 594 13.16 -32.96 -24.38
CA HIS A 594 14.10 -32.01 -23.77
C HIS A 594 14.18 -32.26 -22.27
N VAL A 595 15.39 -32.37 -21.70
CA VAL A 595 15.59 -32.68 -20.27
C VAL A 595 16.30 -31.54 -19.58
N THR A 596 15.69 -31.00 -18.54
CA THR A 596 16.28 -29.98 -17.66
C THR A 596 16.76 -30.63 -16.35
N LEU A 597 17.98 -30.30 -15.94
CA LEU A 597 18.54 -30.70 -14.65
C LEU A 597 18.39 -29.55 -13.64
N ASP A 598 17.83 -29.86 -12.48
CA ASP A 598 17.60 -28.92 -11.37
C ASP A 598 18.76 -28.87 -10.37
N GLY A 599 19.74 -29.79 -10.50
CA GLY A 599 20.90 -29.88 -9.60
C GLY A 599 21.98 -30.84 -10.12
N LEU A 600 23.11 -30.93 -9.41
CA LEU A 600 24.30 -31.69 -9.83
C LEU A 600 24.22 -33.20 -9.61
N HIS A 601 23.34 -33.67 -8.73
CA HIS A 601 23.30 -35.09 -8.34
C HIS A 601 23.17 -36.06 -9.53
N PRO A 602 22.29 -35.85 -10.52
CA PRO A 602 22.17 -36.76 -11.66
C PRO A 602 23.48 -36.92 -12.43
N LEU A 603 24.24 -35.83 -12.63
CA LEU A 603 25.53 -35.88 -13.33
C LEU A 603 26.62 -36.57 -12.49
N ARG A 604 26.64 -36.36 -11.17
CA ARG A 604 27.60 -37.03 -10.27
C ARG A 604 27.34 -38.53 -10.15
N ALA A 605 26.07 -38.90 -9.96
CA ALA A 605 25.68 -40.26 -9.59
C ALA A 605 25.38 -41.17 -10.79
N TRP A 606 24.86 -40.60 -11.88
CA TRP A 606 24.37 -41.35 -13.05
C TRP A 606 24.93 -40.81 -14.38
N PRO A 607 26.23 -40.50 -14.50
CA PRO A 607 26.79 -39.86 -15.70
C PRO A 607 26.53 -40.66 -17.00
N GLU A 608 26.46 -41.99 -16.91
CA GLU A 608 26.32 -42.89 -18.05
C GLU A 608 25.02 -42.69 -18.86
N ILE A 609 23.94 -42.23 -18.23
CA ILE A 609 22.66 -42.03 -18.95
C ILE A 609 22.68 -40.76 -19.81
N PHE A 610 23.60 -39.83 -19.54
CA PHE A 610 23.69 -38.53 -20.22
C PHE A 610 24.69 -38.50 -21.37
N LYS A 611 25.41 -39.60 -21.63
CA LYS A 611 26.42 -39.67 -22.68
C LYS A 611 25.82 -39.41 -24.06
N GLY A 612 26.31 -38.38 -24.75
CA GLY A 612 25.84 -37.95 -26.06
C GLY A 612 24.45 -37.32 -26.06
N ARG A 613 23.89 -37.02 -24.88
CA ARG A 613 22.57 -36.41 -24.73
C ARG A 613 22.67 -34.90 -24.55
N LYS A 614 21.67 -34.18 -25.05
CA LYS A 614 21.49 -32.75 -24.82
C LYS A 614 20.73 -32.53 -23.50
N ILE A 615 21.20 -31.59 -22.69
CA ILE A 615 20.57 -31.23 -21.41
C ILE A 615 20.51 -29.72 -21.24
N THR A 616 19.47 -29.26 -20.54
CA THR A 616 19.33 -27.88 -20.06
C THR A 616 19.66 -27.81 -18.58
N LEU A 617 20.32 -26.75 -18.12
CA LEU A 617 20.59 -26.52 -16.70
C LEU A 617 19.65 -25.44 -16.15
N ARG A 618 18.94 -25.74 -15.06
CA ARG A 618 18.18 -24.70 -14.35
C ARG A 618 19.12 -23.97 -13.39
N ILE A 619 19.13 -22.65 -13.47
CA ILE A 619 19.99 -21.76 -12.68
C ILE A 619 19.14 -20.97 -11.69
N ASN A 620 19.67 -20.82 -10.48
CA ASN A 620 19.09 -20.00 -9.42
C ASN A 620 19.75 -18.61 -9.44
N PRO A 621 19.02 -17.53 -9.81
CA PRO A 621 19.57 -16.17 -9.87
C PRO A 621 19.80 -15.53 -8.49
N GLN A 622 19.56 -16.26 -7.39
CA GLN A 622 19.65 -15.80 -5.99
C GLN A 622 18.73 -14.62 -5.62
N ARG A 623 17.89 -14.14 -6.54
CA ARG A 623 16.89 -13.09 -6.34
C ARG A 623 15.47 -13.67 -6.49
N PRO A 624 14.75 -13.98 -5.39
CA PRO A 624 13.36 -14.42 -5.46
C PRO A 624 12.43 -13.31 -5.94
N GLU A 625 11.50 -13.63 -6.85
CA GLU A 625 10.36 -12.76 -7.19
C GLU A 625 9.04 -13.55 -7.14
N GLY A 626 7.93 -12.92 -6.76
CA GLY A 626 6.62 -13.58 -6.62
C GLY A 626 5.83 -13.16 -5.36
N HIS A 627 4.50 -13.27 -5.43
CA HIS A 627 3.59 -12.73 -4.42
C HIS A 627 3.53 -13.51 -3.09
N HIS A 628 4.04 -14.74 -3.02
CA HIS A 628 4.03 -15.56 -1.80
C HIS A 628 5.27 -16.46 -1.67
N LYS A 629 5.66 -16.84 -0.44
CA LYS A 629 6.83 -17.71 -0.18
C LYS A 629 6.75 -19.08 -0.89
N HIS A 630 5.54 -19.61 -1.08
CA HIS A 630 5.31 -20.90 -1.74
C HIS A 630 5.34 -20.87 -3.28
N VAL A 631 5.41 -19.67 -3.88
CA VAL A 631 5.52 -19.51 -5.34
C VAL A 631 6.81 -18.81 -5.76
N ARG A 632 7.72 -18.55 -4.81
CA ARG A 632 9.08 -18.08 -5.06
C ARG A 632 10.00 -19.29 -5.19
N THR A 633 10.71 -19.38 -6.30
CA THR A 633 11.52 -20.57 -6.64
C THR A 633 12.99 -20.25 -6.87
N ALA A 634 13.42 -19.01 -6.58
CA ALA A 634 14.82 -18.57 -6.59
C ALA A 634 15.20 -17.99 -5.21
N GLY A 635 16.49 -17.88 -4.90
CA GLY A 635 17.01 -17.38 -3.62
C GLY A 635 17.97 -18.35 -2.93
N PRO A 636 18.71 -17.90 -1.89
CA PRO A 636 19.75 -18.69 -1.23
C PRO A 636 19.23 -19.98 -0.56
N GLU A 637 17.96 -20.01 -0.17
CA GLU A 637 17.31 -21.18 0.45
C GLU A 637 16.40 -21.96 -0.51
N ALA A 638 16.35 -21.56 -1.79
CA ALA A 638 15.48 -22.22 -2.75
C ALA A 638 16.07 -23.58 -3.13
N LYS A 639 15.27 -24.65 -2.98
CA LYS A 639 15.64 -26.02 -3.37
C LYS A 639 15.70 -26.26 -4.89
N PHE A 640 15.68 -25.20 -5.70
CA PHE A 640 15.48 -25.26 -7.14
C PHE A 640 16.63 -24.59 -7.87
N GLY A 641 17.16 -25.28 -8.87
CA GLY A 641 18.23 -24.79 -9.73
C GLY A 641 19.60 -24.73 -9.05
N LEU A 642 20.62 -24.71 -9.90
CA LEU A 642 22.03 -24.61 -9.53
C LEU A 642 22.37 -23.18 -9.10
N HIS A 643 23.10 -23.03 -8.00
CA HIS A 643 23.66 -21.74 -7.62
C HIS A 643 24.81 -21.35 -8.56
N ALA A 644 25.09 -20.04 -8.65
CA ALA A 644 26.11 -19.51 -9.55
C ALA A 644 27.53 -20.09 -9.29
N ASP A 645 27.84 -20.43 -8.04
CA ASP A 645 29.09 -21.08 -7.63
C ASP A 645 29.17 -22.58 -8.01
N GLU A 646 28.03 -23.21 -8.32
CA GLU A 646 27.97 -24.61 -8.76
C GLU A 646 28.17 -24.76 -10.29
N LEU A 647 28.16 -23.66 -11.05
CA LEU A 647 28.19 -23.69 -12.52
C LEU A 647 29.48 -24.31 -13.09
N ASP A 648 30.63 -24.03 -12.48
CA ASP A 648 31.92 -24.59 -12.91
C ASP A 648 32.02 -26.09 -12.68
N GLU A 649 31.44 -26.56 -11.58
CA GLU A 649 31.32 -27.99 -11.30
C GLU A 649 30.32 -28.65 -12.26
N ALA A 650 29.17 -28.02 -12.53
CA ALA A 650 28.19 -28.48 -13.49
C ALA A 650 28.81 -28.72 -14.87
N ARG A 651 29.63 -27.77 -15.34
CA ARG A 651 30.36 -27.87 -16.61
C ARG A 651 31.31 -29.06 -16.62
N THR A 652 32.08 -29.22 -15.55
CA THR A 652 33.07 -30.30 -15.43
C THR A 652 32.39 -31.67 -15.41
N LEU A 653 31.31 -31.81 -14.65
CA LEU A 653 30.53 -33.04 -14.57
C LEU A 653 29.81 -33.37 -15.88
N ALA A 654 29.22 -32.36 -16.55
CA ALA A 654 28.60 -32.55 -17.85
C ALA A 654 29.61 -33.03 -18.91
N ALA A 655 30.80 -32.41 -18.96
CA ALA A 655 31.88 -32.83 -19.84
C ALA A 655 32.36 -34.27 -19.54
N GLN A 656 32.51 -34.63 -18.27
CA GLN A 656 32.88 -35.99 -17.84
C GLN A 656 31.82 -37.03 -18.19
N ALA A 657 30.53 -36.68 -18.07
CA ALA A 657 29.42 -37.52 -18.48
C ALA A 657 29.29 -37.64 -20.01
N GLY A 658 29.95 -36.77 -20.77
CA GLY A 658 29.78 -36.64 -22.22
C GLY A 658 28.41 -36.06 -22.59
N ALA A 659 27.80 -35.28 -21.70
CA ALA A 659 26.56 -34.56 -21.92
C ALA A 659 26.82 -33.21 -22.61
N ILE A 660 25.88 -32.75 -23.42
CA ILE A 660 25.95 -31.46 -24.12
C ILE A 660 24.98 -30.51 -23.42
N VAL A 661 25.50 -29.49 -22.74
CA VAL A 661 24.67 -28.44 -22.12
C VAL A 661 24.24 -27.47 -23.21
N ASN A 662 23.02 -27.64 -23.73
CA ASN A 662 22.51 -26.86 -24.86
C ASN A 662 21.48 -25.79 -24.45
N GLY A 663 21.12 -25.71 -23.17
CA GLY A 663 20.17 -24.72 -22.68
C GLY A 663 20.40 -24.30 -21.24
N LEU A 664 19.92 -23.10 -20.91
CA LEU A 664 19.84 -22.56 -19.56
C LEU A 664 18.41 -22.15 -19.25
N HIS A 665 17.97 -22.41 -18.02
CA HIS A 665 16.61 -22.12 -17.58
C HIS A 665 16.61 -21.35 -16.27
N VAL A 666 15.78 -20.31 -16.15
CA VAL A 666 15.48 -19.64 -14.87
C VAL A 666 13.99 -19.65 -14.64
N HIS A 667 13.58 -20.02 -13.42
CA HIS A 667 12.21 -19.85 -12.97
C HIS A 667 12.21 -19.10 -11.64
N SER A 668 11.87 -17.81 -11.67
CA SER A 668 11.92 -16.92 -10.50
C SER A 668 10.69 -17.05 -9.60
N GLY A 669 9.53 -17.37 -10.17
CA GLY A 669 8.28 -17.61 -9.44
C GLY A 669 7.03 -17.44 -10.32
N SER A 670 5.87 -17.20 -9.69
CA SER A 670 4.58 -16.99 -10.39
C SER A 670 3.90 -15.68 -10.00
N GLY A 671 3.16 -15.07 -10.93
CA GLY A 671 2.38 -13.85 -10.73
C GLY A 671 3.10 -12.55 -11.08
N ILE A 672 4.17 -12.59 -11.87
CA ILE A 672 4.98 -11.43 -12.21
C ILE A 672 4.24 -10.58 -13.26
N SER A 673 4.04 -9.30 -12.95
CA SER A 673 3.31 -8.34 -13.81
C SER A 673 4.20 -7.32 -14.49
N ASP A 674 5.48 -7.22 -14.11
CA ASP A 674 6.47 -6.32 -14.69
C ASP A 674 7.22 -7.02 -15.85
N PRO A 675 7.04 -6.59 -17.12
CA PRO A 675 7.77 -7.16 -18.25
C PRO A 675 9.30 -7.03 -18.15
N ASP A 676 9.83 -6.02 -17.45
CA ASP A 676 11.27 -5.85 -17.29
C ASP A 676 11.92 -6.98 -16.47
N HIS A 677 11.13 -7.80 -15.78
CA HIS A 677 11.60 -9.05 -15.20
C HIS A 677 12.28 -9.95 -16.24
N TRP A 678 11.64 -10.19 -17.38
CA TRP A 678 12.19 -11.05 -18.44
C TRP A 678 13.43 -10.46 -19.08
N ARG A 679 13.57 -9.13 -19.10
CA ARG A 679 14.81 -8.45 -19.49
C ARG A 679 15.96 -8.83 -18.56
N ARG A 680 15.74 -8.71 -17.24
CA ARG A 680 16.75 -9.03 -16.23
C ARG A 680 17.16 -10.50 -16.27
N VAL A 681 16.18 -11.40 -16.36
CA VAL A 681 16.42 -12.85 -16.48
C VAL A 681 17.19 -13.18 -17.76
N GLY A 682 16.77 -12.62 -18.90
CA GLY A 682 17.45 -12.83 -20.18
C GLY A 682 18.90 -12.39 -20.16
N LEU A 683 19.20 -11.19 -19.64
CA LEU A 683 20.58 -10.71 -19.52
C LEU A 683 21.44 -11.57 -18.58
N PHE A 684 20.87 -12.03 -17.46
CA PHE A 684 21.55 -12.95 -16.55
C PHE A 684 21.91 -14.28 -17.24
N LEU A 685 20.97 -14.85 -18.00
CA LEU A 685 21.17 -16.08 -18.74
C LEU A 685 22.19 -15.92 -19.88
N VAL A 686 22.17 -14.79 -20.60
CA VAL A 686 23.18 -14.45 -21.61
C VAL A 686 24.57 -14.38 -21.00
N GLU A 687 24.74 -13.73 -19.85
CA GLU A 687 26.04 -13.66 -19.18
C GLU A 687 26.53 -15.06 -18.79
N THR A 688 25.64 -15.88 -18.23
CA THR A 688 25.94 -17.25 -17.84
C THR A 688 26.37 -18.11 -19.04
N ALA A 689 25.68 -17.95 -20.19
CA ALA A 689 25.93 -18.69 -21.42
C ALA A 689 27.31 -18.41 -22.04
N ARG A 690 27.97 -17.28 -21.74
CA ARG A 690 29.30 -16.95 -22.30
C ARG A 690 30.37 -18.00 -22.01
N SER A 691 30.22 -18.73 -20.91
CA SER A 691 31.14 -19.80 -20.48
C SER A 691 30.75 -21.20 -20.97
N MET A 692 29.67 -21.32 -21.77
CA MET A 692 29.09 -22.58 -22.22
C MET A 692 28.81 -22.54 -23.74
N PRO A 693 29.75 -22.99 -24.58
CA PRO A 693 29.73 -22.73 -26.02
C PRO A 693 28.59 -23.42 -26.79
N ASP A 694 28.04 -24.53 -26.26
CA ASP A 694 26.98 -25.29 -26.91
C ASP A 694 25.56 -24.79 -26.56
N VAL A 695 25.44 -23.77 -25.69
CA VAL A 695 24.15 -23.20 -25.28
C VAL A 695 23.50 -22.48 -26.45
N GLU A 696 22.32 -22.96 -26.84
CA GLU A 696 21.47 -22.41 -27.90
C GLU A 696 20.10 -21.96 -27.38
N ILE A 697 19.70 -22.36 -26.17
CA ILE A 697 18.37 -22.11 -25.59
C ILE A 697 18.49 -21.32 -24.28
N LEU A 698 17.70 -20.25 -24.16
CA LEU A 698 17.47 -19.51 -22.92
C LEU A 698 15.97 -19.60 -22.57
N ASP A 699 15.64 -20.44 -21.60
CA ASP A 699 14.31 -20.54 -21.03
C ASP A 699 14.16 -19.52 -19.89
N LEU A 700 13.34 -18.51 -20.14
CA LEU A 700 13.14 -17.37 -19.24
C LEU A 700 12.08 -17.66 -18.16
N GLY A 701 11.49 -18.87 -18.15
CA GLY A 701 10.47 -19.28 -17.20
C GLY A 701 9.07 -18.79 -17.55
N GLY A 702 8.11 -19.05 -16.66
CA GLY A 702 6.67 -18.99 -16.97
C GLY A 702 5.83 -18.10 -16.06
N GLY A 703 6.47 -17.23 -15.27
CA GLY A 703 5.83 -16.54 -14.14
C GLY A 703 4.74 -15.51 -14.47
N LEU A 704 4.18 -15.48 -15.67
CA LEU A 704 3.22 -14.47 -16.13
C LEU A 704 1.99 -14.34 -15.20
N SER A 705 1.65 -13.09 -14.88
CA SER A 705 0.48 -12.73 -14.06
C SER A 705 -0.84 -12.80 -14.82
N VAL A 706 -1.93 -13.02 -14.06
CA VAL A 706 -3.33 -12.97 -14.51
C VAL A 706 -4.09 -11.98 -13.64
N ASP A 707 -5.31 -11.61 -14.03
CA ASP A 707 -6.15 -10.77 -13.18
C ASP A 707 -6.57 -11.56 -11.93
N GLU A 708 -6.34 -10.98 -10.76
CA GLU A 708 -6.69 -11.60 -9.48
C GLU A 708 -7.56 -10.70 -8.61
N ALA A 709 -8.37 -11.31 -7.74
CA ALA A 709 -9.12 -10.61 -6.69
C ALA A 709 -8.20 -9.85 -5.71
N SER A 710 -6.93 -10.26 -5.59
CA SER A 710 -5.89 -9.55 -4.83
C SER A 710 -5.55 -8.18 -5.45
N GLY A 711 -5.88 -7.95 -6.72
CA GLY A 711 -5.59 -6.72 -7.48
C GLY A 711 -4.35 -6.81 -8.37
N VAL A 712 -3.69 -7.98 -8.42
CA VAL A 712 -2.69 -8.27 -9.45
C VAL A 712 -3.35 -8.18 -10.82
N ARG A 713 -2.74 -7.43 -11.73
CA ARG A 713 -3.20 -7.26 -13.10
C ARG A 713 -2.49 -8.24 -14.01
N ARG A 714 -3.19 -8.70 -15.05
CA ARG A 714 -2.58 -9.47 -16.13
C ARG A 714 -1.41 -8.71 -16.75
N ILE A 715 -0.35 -9.44 -17.09
CA ILE A 715 0.81 -8.89 -17.79
C ILE A 715 0.44 -8.33 -19.17
N ASP A 716 1.11 -7.24 -19.55
CA ASP A 716 1.04 -6.68 -20.89
C ASP A 716 1.92 -7.51 -21.85
N MET A 717 1.26 -8.29 -22.72
CA MET A 717 1.93 -9.16 -23.69
C MET A 717 2.68 -8.38 -24.78
N ALA A 718 2.24 -7.16 -25.13
CA ALA A 718 2.92 -6.35 -26.13
C ALA A 718 4.22 -5.77 -25.56
N ALA A 719 4.18 -5.32 -24.31
CA ALA A 719 5.39 -4.88 -23.60
C ALA A 719 6.37 -6.05 -23.39
N LEU A 720 5.87 -7.24 -23.08
CA LEU A 720 6.69 -8.46 -23.02
C LEU A 720 7.35 -8.76 -24.38
N ASP A 721 6.61 -8.74 -25.49
CA ASP A 721 7.18 -8.99 -26.82
C ASP A 721 8.27 -7.98 -27.18
N ALA A 722 8.12 -6.72 -26.79
CA ALA A 722 9.13 -5.68 -26.99
C ALA A 722 10.43 -5.99 -26.21
N VAL A 723 10.31 -6.41 -24.95
CA VAL A 723 11.46 -6.85 -24.13
C VAL A 723 12.16 -8.06 -24.76
N LEU A 724 11.40 -9.04 -25.24
CA LEU A 724 11.95 -10.20 -25.95
C LEU A 724 12.62 -9.79 -27.26
N GLY A 725 12.07 -8.81 -27.98
CA GLY A 725 12.65 -8.28 -29.21
C GLY A 725 13.98 -7.58 -29.00
N ASP A 726 14.13 -6.83 -27.90
CA ASP A 726 15.42 -6.23 -27.53
C ASP A 726 16.48 -7.32 -27.28
N LEU A 727 16.12 -8.36 -26.51
CA LEU A 727 17.01 -9.48 -26.21
C LEU A 727 17.39 -10.24 -27.48
N LYS A 728 16.41 -10.56 -28.32
CA LYS A 728 16.61 -11.29 -29.58
C LYS A 728 17.47 -10.50 -30.57
N THR A 729 17.26 -9.19 -30.65
CA THR A 729 18.06 -8.30 -31.51
C THR A 729 19.52 -8.24 -31.03
N ALA A 730 19.74 -8.14 -29.72
CA ALA A 730 21.08 -8.08 -29.14
C ALA A 730 21.81 -9.44 -29.19
N HIS A 731 21.07 -10.55 -29.11
CA HIS A 731 21.60 -11.91 -29.00
C HIS A 731 20.88 -12.90 -29.92
N PRO A 732 20.99 -12.75 -31.25
CA PRO A 732 20.23 -13.54 -32.23
C PRO A 732 20.60 -15.02 -32.26
N GLN A 733 21.73 -15.41 -31.68
CA GLN A 733 22.18 -16.80 -31.62
C GLN A 733 21.37 -17.68 -30.66
N TYR A 734 20.62 -17.07 -29.72
CA TYR A 734 19.86 -17.82 -28.73
C TYR A 734 18.38 -17.94 -29.10
N GLN A 735 17.79 -19.09 -28.80
CA GLN A 735 16.35 -19.28 -28.77
C GLN A 735 15.80 -18.82 -27.42
N LEU A 736 14.68 -18.10 -27.43
CA LEU A 736 13.98 -17.62 -26.24
C LEU A 736 12.75 -18.48 -26.00
N TRP A 737 12.69 -19.12 -24.83
CA TRP A 737 11.59 -19.97 -24.40
C TRP A 737 10.89 -19.41 -23.17
N ILE A 738 9.58 -19.68 -23.02
CA ILE A 738 8.80 -19.40 -21.79
C ILE A 738 7.77 -20.52 -21.52
N GLU A 739 7.44 -20.75 -20.25
CA GLU A 739 6.56 -21.86 -19.79
C GLU A 739 5.31 -21.42 -18.97
N PRO A 740 4.42 -20.54 -19.48
CA PRO A 740 3.41 -19.85 -18.67
C PRO A 740 2.11 -20.65 -18.41
N GLY A 741 2.20 -21.80 -17.73
CA GLY A 741 1.05 -22.68 -17.48
C GLY A 741 -0.10 -22.02 -16.70
N ARG A 742 0.20 -21.21 -15.69
CA ARG A 742 -0.82 -20.52 -14.88
C ARG A 742 -1.57 -19.45 -15.68
N TYR A 743 -0.86 -18.68 -16.51
CA TYR A 743 -1.46 -17.66 -17.38
C TYR A 743 -2.49 -18.26 -18.34
N ILE A 744 -2.19 -19.45 -18.86
CA ILE A 744 -3.05 -20.17 -19.79
C ILE A 744 -4.30 -20.73 -19.11
N SER A 745 -4.16 -21.28 -17.90
CA SER A 745 -5.22 -22.09 -17.28
C SER A 745 -6.03 -21.39 -16.20
N ALA A 746 -5.50 -20.40 -15.49
CA ALA A 746 -6.12 -19.87 -14.27
C ALA A 746 -7.52 -19.30 -14.52
N GLU A 747 -7.64 -18.34 -15.44
CA GLU A 747 -8.88 -17.62 -15.77
C GLU A 747 -9.88 -18.49 -16.55
N ALA A 748 -9.41 -19.59 -17.14
CA ALA A 748 -10.24 -20.49 -17.92
C ALA A 748 -11.09 -21.42 -17.06
N GLY A 749 -10.78 -21.58 -15.77
CA GLY A 749 -11.50 -22.53 -14.90
C GLY A 749 -12.27 -21.88 -13.75
N VAL A 750 -13.46 -22.41 -13.50
CA VAL A 750 -14.29 -22.08 -12.33
C VAL A 750 -14.65 -23.35 -11.57
N LEU A 751 -14.81 -23.26 -10.26
CA LEU A 751 -15.37 -24.33 -9.43
C LEU A 751 -16.83 -24.00 -9.10
N LEU A 752 -17.74 -24.88 -9.46
CA LEU A 752 -19.16 -24.81 -9.12
C LEU A 752 -19.44 -25.73 -7.93
N ALA A 753 -20.14 -25.20 -6.93
CA ALA A 753 -20.50 -25.93 -5.72
C ALA A 753 -21.87 -25.48 -5.21
N ARG A 754 -22.61 -26.39 -4.57
CA ARG A 754 -23.95 -26.11 -4.08
C ARG A 754 -23.95 -25.74 -2.61
N VAL A 755 -24.78 -24.77 -2.26
CA VAL A 755 -25.07 -24.43 -0.86
C VAL A 755 -25.87 -25.56 -0.23
N THR A 756 -25.35 -26.12 0.85
CA THR A 756 -25.96 -27.22 1.60
C THR A 756 -26.65 -26.72 2.87
N GLN A 757 -26.08 -25.72 3.53
CA GLN A 757 -26.61 -25.22 4.78
C GLN A 757 -26.15 -23.79 5.06
N LEU A 758 -26.98 -23.05 5.78
CA LEU A 758 -26.67 -21.73 6.31
C LEU A 758 -26.58 -21.83 7.82
N LYS A 759 -25.55 -21.19 8.41
CA LYS A 759 -25.40 -21.14 9.86
C LYS A 759 -25.11 -19.72 10.31
N GLN A 760 -25.73 -19.30 11.40
CA GLN A 760 -25.46 -18.01 12.03
C GLN A 760 -25.05 -18.21 13.48
N THR A 761 -24.01 -17.51 13.91
CA THR A 761 -23.62 -17.30 15.31
C THR A 761 -23.87 -15.83 15.67
N PRO A 762 -23.71 -15.41 16.94
CA PRO A 762 -23.81 -13.99 17.30
C PRO A 762 -22.87 -13.09 16.48
N ASP A 763 -21.70 -13.61 16.10
CA ASP A 763 -20.61 -12.82 15.50
C ASP A 763 -20.35 -13.12 14.02
N ALA A 764 -20.94 -14.19 13.44
CA ALA A 764 -20.64 -14.61 12.07
C ALA A 764 -21.81 -15.33 11.38
N ARG A 765 -21.76 -15.34 10.04
CA ARG A 765 -22.65 -16.10 9.17
C ARG A 765 -21.81 -16.99 8.27
N PHE A 766 -22.30 -18.19 7.99
CA PHE A 766 -21.62 -19.21 7.20
C PHE A 766 -22.55 -19.71 6.11
N ILE A 767 -22.03 -19.79 4.89
CA ILE A 767 -22.62 -20.48 3.76
C ILE A 767 -21.78 -21.74 3.56
N GLY A 768 -22.35 -22.89 3.94
CA GLY A 768 -21.71 -24.19 3.83
C GLY A 768 -21.92 -24.78 2.43
N LEU A 769 -20.83 -25.15 1.76
CA LEU A 769 -20.86 -25.77 0.45
C LEU A 769 -20.71 -27.30 0.55
N ASN A 770 -21.13 -28.01 -0.48
CA ASN A 770 -20.91 -29.46 -0.59
C ASN A 770 -19.45 -29.86 -0.92
N THR A 771 -18.55 -28.89 -1.02
CA THR A 771 -17.11 -29.10 -1.25
C THR A 771 -16.28 -28.08 -0.46
N GLY A 772 -15.00 -28.39 -0.25
CA GLY A 772 -14.10 -27.57 0.56
C GLY A 772 -12.66 -27.64 0.08
N MET A 773 -11.75 -27.53 1.04
CA MET A 773 -10.30 -27.62 0.84
C MET A 773 -9.85 -28.94 0.20
N ASN A 774 -10.67 -29.99 0.26
CA ASN A 774 -10.43 -31.24 -0.45
C ASN A 774 -10.45 -31.03 -1.98
N SER A 775 -11.27 -30.12 -2.49
CA SER A 775 -11.32 -29.79 -3.92
C SER A 775 -10.50 -28.56 -4.28
N LEU A 776 -10.43 -27.57 -3.39
CA LEU A 776 -9.67 -26.34 -3.60
C LEU A 776 -8.87 -26.00 -2.33
N ILE A 777 -7.68 -26.58 -2.21
CA ILE A 777 -6.85 -26.46 -1.01
C ILE A 777 -6.15 -25.09 -0.88
N ARG A 778 -6.05 -24.33 -1.98
CA ARG A 778 -5.21 -23.12 -2.08
C ARG A 778 -5.52 -22.04 -1.02
N PRO A 779 -6.79 -21.73 -0.69
CA PRO A 779 -7.11 -20.82 0.41
C PRO A 779 -6.55 -21.29 1.75
N ALA A 780 -6.65 -22.59 2.05
CA ALA A 780 -6.16 -23.18 3.29
C ALA A 780 -4.62 -23.30 3.32
N LEU A 781 -4.00 -23.69 2.20
CA LEU A 781 -2.57 -23.97 2.12
C LEU A 781 -1.71 -22.71 2.17
N TYR A 782 -2.12 -21.66 1.45
CA TYR A 782 -1.30 -20.45 1.31
C TYR A 782 -2.13 -19.16 1.16
N GLY A 783 -3.38 -19.16 1.62
CA GLY A 783 -4.21 -17.95 1.70
C GLY A 783 -4.68 -17.41 0.35
N ALA A 784 -4.74 -18.24 -0.70
CA ALA A 784 -5.19 -17.80 -2.02
C ALA A 784 -6.60 -17.20 -1.97
N ARG A 785 -6.77 -16.02 -2.59
CA ARG A 785 -8.08 -15.37 -2.71
C ARG A 785 -8.67 -15.58 -4.09
N HIS A 786 -9.89 -16.08 -4.12
CA HIS A 786 -10.70 -16.23 -5.33
C HIS A 786 -11.88 -15.27 -5.30
N GLU A 787 -12.35 -14.85 -6.48
CA GLU A 787 -13.70 -14.27 -6.61
C GLU A 787 -14.72 -15.38 -6.36
N ILE A 788 -15.71 -15.10 -5.53
CA ILE A 788 -16.79 -16.05 -5.22
C ILE A 788 -18.10 -15.30 -5.39
N VAL A 789 -18.99 -15.86 -6.21
CA VAL A 789 -20.31 -15.29 -6.48
C VAL A 789 -21.38 -16.35 -6.28
N ASN A 790 -22.58 -15.92 -5.90
CA ASN A 790 -23.77 -16.76 -6.01
C ASN A 790 -24.23 -16.71 -7.48
N LEU A 791 -23.96 -17.76 -8.24
CA LEU A 791 -24.26 -17.82 -9.66
C LEU A 791 -25.78 -17.89 -9.92
N THR A 792 -26.53 -18.49 -8.98
CA THR A 792 -28.00 -18.53 -9.05
C THR A 792 -28.60 -17.13 -8.92
N ARG A 793 -27.98 -16.27 -8.11
CA ARG A 793 -28.46 -14.93 -7.75
C ARG A 793 -27.51 -13.81 -8.18
N LEU A 794 -26.85 -13.99 -9.32
CA LEU A 794 -25.72 -13.14 -9.72
C LEU A 794 -26.05 -11.65 -9.84
N ASP A 795 -27.27 -11.33 -10.24
CA ASP A 795 -27.75 -9.95 -10.49
C ASP A 795 -28.56 -9.39 -9.30
N GLU A 796 -28.69 -10.14 -8.21
CA GLU A 796 -29.37 -9.68 -7.00
C GLU A 796 -28.44 -8.79 -6.17
N ASP A 797 -29.03 -7.79 -5.52
CA ASP A 797 -28.28 -6.91 -4.62
C ASP A 797 -27.68 -7.69 -3.45
N ALA A 798 -26.48 -7.29 -3.07
CA ALA A 798 -25.82 -7.81 -1.89
C ALA A 798 -26.63 -7.49 -0.62
N ALA A 799 -27.06 -8.53 0.10
CA ALA A 799 -27.91 -8.42 1.28
C ALA A 799 -27.15 -8.57 2.60
N TRP A 800 -26.05 -9.35 2.60
CA TRP A 800 -25.35 -9.73 3.83
C TRP A 800 -23.93 -10.26 3.59
N ILE A 801 -23.12 -10.30 4.65
CA ILE A 801 -21.75 -10.84 4.60
C ILE A 801 -21.70 -12.22 5.28
N ALA A 802 -21.02 -13.19 4.67
CA ALA A 802 -20.83 -14.54 5.20
C ALA A 802 -19.46 -15.16 4.86
N ASP A 803 -19.01 -16.10 5.68
CA ASP A 803 -17.89 -17.01 5.36
C ASP A 803 -18.39 -18.16 4.48
N ILE A 804 -17.67 -18.42 3.40
CA ILE A 804 -17.90 -19.56 2.52
C ILE A 804 -16.99 -20.70 2.98
N VAL A 805 -17.59 -21.78 3.47
CA VAL A 805 -16.90 -22.90 4.11
C VAL A 805 -17.27 -24.22 3.46
N GLY A 806 -16.37 -25.19 3.55
CA GLY A 806 -16.62 -26.55 3.09
C GLY A 806 -17.05 -27.51 4.21
N PRO A 807 -17.25 -28.80 3.88
CA PRO A 807 -17.70 -29.83 4.81
C PRO A 807 -16.56 -30.64 5.46
N ILE A 808 -15.30 -30.20 5.34
CA ILE A 808 -14.12 -30.85 5.91
C ILE A 808 -13.99 -30.48 7.39
N CYS A 809 -13.69 -31.48 8.22
CA CYS A 809 -13.49 -31.31 9.66
C CYS A 809 -12.11 -30.72 9.97
N GLU A 810 -11.84 -29.53 9.44
CA GLU A 810 -10.64 -28.75 9.68
C GLU A 810 -11.00 -27.26 9.74
N THR A 811 -10.42 -26.51 10.68
CA THR A 811 -10.72 -25.08 10.85
C THR A 811 -10.30 -24.27 9.63
N ALA A 812 -9.29 -24.74 8.90
CA ALA A 812 -8.81 -24.14 7.68
C ALA A 812 -9.74 -24.38 6.46
N ASP A 813 -10.83 -25.16 6.58
CA ASP A 813 -11.78 -25.40 5.48
C ASP A 813 -12.70 -24.21 5.20
N ARG A 814 -12.07 -23.12 4.78
CA ARG A 814 -12.69 -21.85 4.45
C ARG A 814 -12.24 -21.45 3.05
N LEU A 815 -13.17 -21.54 2.09
CA LEU A 815 -12.96 -21.17 0.70
C LEU A 815 -12.96 -19.65 0.50
N GLY A 816 -13.71 -18.93 1.34
CA GLY A 816 -13.72 -17.47 1.35
C GLY A 816 -14.15 -16.90 2.69
N ALA A 817 -13.42 -15.90 3.17
CA ALA A 817 -13.79 -15.19 4.39
C ALA A 817 -14.58 -13.92 4.06
N GLN A 818 -15.64 -13.67 4.82
CA GLN A 818 -16.36 -12.41 4.93
C GLN A 818 -16.77 -11.84 3.56
N ARG A 819 -17.40 -12.69 2.75
CA ARG A 819 -17.85 -12.35 1.41
C ARG A 819 -19.21 -11.68 1.46
N LEU A 820 -19.32 -10.52 0.81
CA LEU A 820 -20.58 -9.85 0.58
C LEU A 820 -21.37 -10.63 -0.48
N MET A 821 -22.58 -11.03 -0.13
CA MET A 821 -23.41 -11.97 -0.89
C MET A 821 -24.85 -11.47 -1.00
N PRO A 822 -25.59 -11.85 -2.05
CA PRO A 822 -27.04 -11.74 -2.07
C PRO A 822 -27.66 -12.64 -0.98
N GLU A 823 -28.98 -12.60 -0.81
CA GLU A 823 -29.71 -13.45 0.15
C GLU A 823 -29.68 -14.93 -0.28
N THR A 824 -28.51 -15.55 -0.10
CA THR A 824 -28.21 -16.93 -0.48
C THR A 824 -29.06 -17.92 0.29
N GLN A 825 -29.57 -18.93 -0.41
CA GLN A 825 -30.42 -19.99 0.12
C GLN A 825 -29.78 -21.37 -0.07
N GLU A 826 -30.26 -22.37 0.67
CA GLU A 826 -29.95 -23.76 0.39
C GLU A 826 -30.33 -24.12 -1.05
N GLY A 827 -29.48 -24.89 -1.72
CA GLY A 827 -29.67 -25.28 -3.12
C GLY A 827 -29.08 -24.32 -4.15
N ASP A 828 -28.77 -23.07 -3.77
CA ASP A 828 -28.09 -22.11 -4.65
C ASP A 828 -26.73 -22.65 -5.12
N VAL A 829 -26.35 -22.30 -6.34
CA VAL A 829 -25.04 -22.63 -6.92
C VAL A 829 -24.08 -21.47 -6.71
N MET A 830 -22.98 -21.75 -6.04
CA MET A 830 -21.84 -20.85 -5.89
C MET A 830 -20.80 -21.12 -6.98
N LEU A 831 -20.24 -20.06 -7.53
CA LEU A 831 -19.11 -20.10 -8.46
C LEU A 831 -17.88 -19.50 -7.79
N ILE A 832 -16.77 -20.22 -7.84
CA ILE A 832 -15.45 -19.77 -7.39
C ILE A 832 -14.56 -19.62 -8.64
N ALA A 833 -14.21 -18.39 -8.99
CA ALA A 833 -13.47 -18.08 -10.21
C ALA A 833 -11.95 -18.32 -10.05
N ASN A 834 -11.21 -18.27 -11.15
CA ASN A 834 -9.75 -18.48 -11.21
C ASN A 834 -9.29 -19.81 -10.60
N GLY A 835 -10.14 -20.83 -10.69
CA GLY A 835 -9.91 -22.19 -10.20
C GLY A 835 -9.23 -23.10 -11.22
N GLY A 836 -8.98 -22.62 -12.45
CA GLY A 836 -8.44 -23.43 -13.53
C GLY A 836 -6.97 -23.83 -13.38
N ALA A 837 -6.19 -23.09 -12.58
CA ALA A 837 -4.80 -23.43 -12.27
C ALA A 837 -4.68 -23.86 -10.80
N TYR A 838 -3.98 -24.98 -10.56
CA TYR A 838 -3.70 -25.52 -9.23
C TYR A 838 -4.95 -25.81 -8.38
N GLY A 839 -6.12 -25.94 -9.02
CA GLY A 839 -7.37 -26.33 -8.40
C GLY A 839 -7.44 -27.85 -8.28
N ARG A 840 -8.09 -28.50 -9.25
CA ARG A 840 -8.30 -29.96 -9.23
C ARG A 840 -7.01 -30.77 -9.14
N VAL A 841 -5.92 -30.33 -9.76
CA VAL A 841 -4.61 -31.02 -9.70
C VAL A 841 -4.01 -31.08 -8.29
N MET A 842 -4.45 -30.23 -7.36
CA MET A 842 -4.04 -30.24 -5.94
C MET A 842 -5.12 -30.82 -5.01
N SER A 843 -6.21 -31.36 -5.56
CA SER A 843 -7.30 -31.93 -4.76
C SER A 843 -6.88 -33.23 -4.07
N SER A 844 -7.55 -33.59 -2.99
CA SER A 844 -7.31 -34.82 -2.24
C SER A 844 -8.62 -35.47 -1.79
N SER A 845 -8.58 -36.77 -1.50
CA SER A 845 -9.70 -37.48 -0.86
C SER A 845 -9.64 -37.39 0.67
N TYR A 846 -9.13 -36.27 1.23
CA TYR A 846 -9.05 -36.07 2.68
C TYR A 846 -10.45 -36.17 3.32
N ASN A 847 -10.52 -36.75 4.51
CA ASN A 847 -11.76 -37.21 5.14
C ASN A 847 -12.60 -38.20 4.30
N MET A 848 -11.97 -38.94 3.38
CA MET A 848 -12.63 -39.88 2.46
C MET A 848 -13.74 -39.22 1.62
N ARG A 849 -13.62 -37.92 1.36
CA ARG A 849 -14.56 -37.16 0.54
C ARG A 849 -14.01 -36.99 -0.86
N GLU A 850 -14.77 -37.40 -1.86
CA GLU A 850 -14.39 -37.23 -3.25
C GLU A 850 -14.18 -35.74 -3.59
N PRO A 851 -13.11 -35.38 -4.31
CA PRO A 851 -12.95 -34.03 -4.83
C PRO A 851 -13.93 -33.77 -5.98
N ALA A 852 -14.09 -32.49 -6.33
CA ALA A 852 -14.94 -32.05 -7.42
C ALA A 852 -14.57 -32.74 -8.75
N GLY A 853 -15.56 -33.04 -9.58
CA GLY A 853 -15.36 -33.53 -10.94
C GLY A 853 -14.76 -32.47 -11.86
N GLU A 854 -14.52 -32.82 -13.12
CA GLU A 854 -14.02 -31.90 -14.16
C GLU A 854 -14.85 -32.03 -15.43
N VAL A 855 -15.09 -30.91 -16.10
CA VAL A 855 -15.69 -30.84 -17.44
C VAL A 855 -15.09 -29.67 -18.22
N ALA A 856 -14.86 -29.85 -19.52
CA ALA A 856 -14.40 -28.79 -20.42
C ALA A 856 -15.52 -28.42 -21.41
N ILE A 857 -15.66 -27.13 -21.72
CA ILE A 857 -16.69 -26.56 -22.59
C ILE A 857 -16.15 -25.59 -23.64
#